data_AF-A0A6C0APC0-F1
#
_entry.id   AF-A0A6C0APC0-F1
#
_cell.length_a   1.000
_cell.length_b   1.000
_cell.length_c   1.000
_cell.angle_alpha   90.00
_cell.angle_beta   90.00
_cell.angle_gamma   90.00
#
_symmetry.space_group_name_H-M   'P 1'
#
loop_
_entity.id
_entity.type
_entity.pdbx_description
1 polymer ?
#
loop_
_entity_poly.entity_id
_entity_poly.type
_entity_poly.pdbx_seq_one_letter_code
_entity_poly.pdbx_strand_id
1 'polypeptide(L)'
;MATIFVTALLDLREDRSKDRGVEERFKYFKKLASTGIPIILYLSSTYSSYNLSAYPNVRIELCELEDLPIYKDLHGKSVSLPLYRTDYHDTINFMILMNSKIDFIQKAMMLTNATHYAWIDFNVFHVSKHTGSFMNRIQLIANSKLQKSLLVFPGCWQKGTNAHNIFVNVNWRFCGGFFIGDRDSLTNMWTLYKTHFIPTILEKNCMTWEVNFWAHLENTYGWNPSWFKSDHTDEIIALPSTYFSVVASLTTIPSRISNECIKAIDSLLPQVDRVYLSVSKSYSRFSDPIIIPEVFSQEPYASKLKVVFCDDFGPASKYLGALNHIEQNQWIFVCDDDQEYRADLIKRMMNSVSSLGVYQNRYNHICKGTLGTSGGIIHGYVGNLTHRSFLNKLSTFPIMPCARYVDDQWLSAYYYFNNITIRPTSIESYNDIFSVTENGYEKHHASNQLSALGTRDTCVEQLAIALRIHFIQNGSGSIVRFLQKEASSISGSYTYPSLPPYHPTSASFLMYNRTPLLNVRYVNYLLTPEGRYIIHDEKGSLKTENYLLTLSDDLNTIKHSSRLQNVTNLPRRRDTIQGIEDIRLYEFNGQVRLIGTQREWSQNDENRMVIGDISGSEAIHLEVIEPPNATWCEKNWIPLVSENREEFIYKWFPLQIGSVENKRLSIHTELAMPPIFERIRGSTIPQIGPDGNLWFVVHYSDETSPRTYYHMLVILERSSYRLLKTSNPFVFGRIGIEFCIGFCLESEGRIRFWYSQHDRDPMWTSVGTDAFEWSVCC
;
A
#
# COMPACT_ATOMS: atom_id res chain seq x y z
N MET A 1 -21.59 4.03 -13.22
CA MET A 1 -22.13 2.72 -13.68
C MET A 1 -20.95 1.82 -13.99
N ALA A 2 -20.98 0.57 -13.52
CA ALA A 2 -19.86 -0.37 -13.65
C ALA A 2 -19.90 -1.11 -14.99
N THR A 3 -18.73 -1.46 -15.51
CA THR A 3 -18.56 -2.40 -16.63
C THR A 3 -19.00 -3.79 -16.17
N ILE A 4 -19.85 -4.47 -16.94
CA ILE A 4 -20.24 -5.85 -16.65
C ILE A 4 -19.41 -6.84 -17.45
N PHE A 5 -18.86 -7.83 -16.77
CA PHE A 5 -18.10 -8.90 -17.39
C PHE A 5 -19.03 -10.07 -17.71
N VAL A 6 -18.90 -10.62 -18.91
CA VAL A 6 -19.73 -11.71 -19.41
C VAL A 6 -18.83 -12.89 -19.74
N THR A 7 -19.27 -14.07 -19.33
CA THR A 7 -18.53 -15.31 -19.57
C THR A 7 -19.48 -16.49 -19.69
N ALA A 8 -19.01 -17.62 -20.19
CA ALA A 8 -19.82 -18.83 -20.33
C ALA A 8 -19.01 -20.10 -20.09
N LEU A 9 -19.69 -21.12 -19.54
CA LEU A 9 -19.23 -22.51 -19.51
C LEU A 9 -20.41 -23.43 -19.84
N LEU A 10 -20.41 -23.99 -21.05
CA LEU A 10 -21.47 -24.89 -21.50
C LEU A 10 -20.98 -26.33 -21.62
N ASP A 11 -21.90 -27.29 -21.49
CA ASP A 11 -21.65 -28.67 -21.88
C ASP A 11 -21.76 -28.78 -23.40
N LEU A 12 -20.66 -29.17 -24.05
CA LEU A 12 -20.55 -29.24 -25.50
C LEU A 12 -21.06 -30.58 -26.08
N ARG A 13 -21.58 -31.48 -25.24
CA ARG A 13 -22.09 -32.81 -25.64
C ARG A 13 -21.06 -33.67 -26.37
N GLU A 14 -19.79 -33.55 -25.98
CA GLU A 14 -18.66 -34.22 -26.60
C GLU A 14 -17.58 -34.56 -25.57
N ASP A 15 -16.69 -35.49 -25.89
CA ASP A 15 -15.56 -35.84 -25.03
C ASP A 15 -14.52 -34.72 -25.02
N ARG A 16 -14.36 -34.07 -23.86
CA ARG A 16 -13.37 -33.01 -23.60
C ARG A 16 -12.26 -33.47 -22.64
N SER A 17 -12.04 -34.78 -22.47
CA SER A 17 -11.06 -35.34 -21.53
C SER A 17 -9.60 -34.92 -21.78
N LYS A 18 -9.26 -34.60 -23.03
CA LYS A 18 -7.94 -34.08 -23.43
C LYS A 18 -7.74 -32.60 -23.12
N ASP A 19 -8.82 -31.88 -22.84
CA ASP A 19 -8.76 -30.50 -22.39
C ASP A 19 -8.61 -30.39 -20.89
N ARG A 20 -8.39 -29.16 -20.44
CA ARG A 20 -8.48 -28.82 -19.03
C ARG A 20 -9.82 -29.26 -18.43
N GLY A 21 -9.74 -30.07 -17.38
CA GLY A 21 -10.89 -30.61 -16.65
C GLY A 21 -11.77 -29.53 -16.02
N VAL A 22 -13.04 -29.88 -15.80
CA VAL A 22 -14.08 -28.96 -15.29
C VAL A 22 -13.68 -28.35 -13.95
N GLU A 23 -13.17 -29.16 -13.01
CA GLU A 23 -12.71 -28.67 -11.69
C GLU A 23 -11.61 -27.61 -11.80
N GLU A 24 -10.63 -27.82 -12.70
CA GLU A 24 -9.55 -26.87 -12.91
C GLU A 24 -10.08 -25.57 -13.55
N ARG A 25 -11.05 -25.65 -14.48
CA ARG A 25 -11.71 -24.45 -15.02
C ARG A 25 -12.42 -23.66 -13.92
N PHE A 26 -13.16 -24.32 -13.03
CA PHE A 26 -13.81 -23.67 -11.88
C PHE A 26 -12.80 -23.09 -10.90
N LYS A 27 -11.62 -23.70 -10.72
CA LYS A 27 -10.54 -23.12 -9.91
C LYS A 27 -10.09 -21.75 -10.47
N TYR A 28 -9.92 -21.62 -11.79
CA TYR A 28 -9.59 -20.33 -12.41
C TYR A 28 -10.76 -19.34 -12.35
N PHE A 29 -11.98 -19.81 -12.60
CA PHE A 29 -13.16 -18.94 -12.50
C PHE A 29 -13.36 -18.39 -11.08
N LYS A 30 -13.14 -19.21 -10.04
CA LYS A 30 -13.21 -18.76 -8.65
C LYS A 30 -12.21 -17.63 -8.33
N LYS A 31 -11.03 -17.61 -8.98
CA LYS A 31 -10.11 -16.47 -8.90
C LYS A 31 -10.72 -15.22 -9.54
N LEU A 32 -11.33 -15.34 -10.72
CA LEU A 32 -12.04 -14.26 -11.38
C LEU A 32 -13.21 -13.74 -10.53
N ALA A 33 -14.05 -14.63 -10.01
CA ALA A 33 -15.16 -14.30 -9.14
C ALA A 33 -14.70 -13.58 -7.85
N SER A 34 -13.57 -14.01 -7.27
CA SER A 34 -13.00 -13.39 -6.06
C SER A 34 -12.53 -11.94 -6.23
N THR A 35 -12.43 -11.45 -7.48
CA THR A 35 -12.11 -10.03 -7.74
C THR A 35 -13.22 -9.07 -7.30
N GLY A 36 -14.45 -9.58 -7.12
CA GLY A 36 -15.62 -8.79 -6.76
C GLY A 36 -16.25 -8.00 -7.91
N ILE A 37 -15.73 -8.12 -9.15
CA ILE A 37 -16.32 -7.45 -10.32
C ILE A 37 -17.71 -8.04 -10.65
N PRO A 38 -18.63 -7.25 -11.21
CA PRO A 38 -19.93 -7.78 -11.63
C PRO A 38 -19.78 -8.71 -12.84
N ILE A 39 -20.21 -9.97 -12.68
CA ILE A 39 -20.10 -11.03 -13.70
C ILE A 39 -21.50 -11.57 -14.01
N ILE A 40 -21.80 -11.73 -15.30
CA ILE A 40 -22.89 -12.57 -15.79
C ILE A 40 -22.26 -13.83 -16.37
N LEU A 41 -22.55 -14.96 -15.74
CA LEU A 41 -22.09 -16.29 -16.12
C LEU A 41 -23.23 -17.06 -16.78
N TYR A 42 -23.07 -17.41 -18.05
CA TYR A 42 -23.95 -18.39 -18.70
C TYR A 42 -23.44 -19.81 -18.44
N LEU A 43 -24.27 -20.64 -17.81
CA LEU A 43 -23.86 -21.95 -17.31
C LEU A 43 -24.82 -23.04 -17.79
N SER A 44 -24.28 -24.15 -18.29
CA SER A 44 -25.10 -25.34 -18.56
C SER A 44 -25.56 -25.97 -17.24
N SER A 45 -26.80 -26.46 -17.23
CA SER A 45 -27.44 -27.09 -16.09
C SER A 45 -26.64 -28.26 -15.50
N THR A 46 -25.87 -28.98 -16.34
CA THR A 46 -24.94 -30.04 -15.93
C THR A 46 -23.94 -29.57 -14.85
N TYR A 47 -23.59 -28.29 -14.83
CA TYR A 47 -22.62 -27.72 -13.88
C TYR A 47 -23.27 -26.99 -12.69
N SER A 48 -24.59 -27.08 -12.52
CA SER A 48 -25.32 -26.38 -11.44
C SER A 48 -24.94 -26.84 -10.03
N SER A 49 -24.31 -28.02 -9.90
CA SER A 49 -23.82 -28.55 -8.62
C SER A 49 -22.60 -27.80 -8.08
N TYR A 50 -21.89 -27.04 -8.93
CA TYR A 50 -20.73 -26.25 -8.48
C TYR A 50 -21.19 -25.04 -7.67
N ASN A 51 -20.91 -25.07 -6.37
CA ASN A 51 -21.30 -23.99 -5.46
C ASN A 51 -20.53 -22.68 -5.75
N LEU A 52 -21.27 -21.66 -6.21
CA LEU A 52 -20.81 -20.29 -6.42
C LEU A 52 -21.50 -19.27 -5.49
N SER A 53 -22.28 -19.72 -4.50
CA SER A 53 -23.02 -18.85 -3.57
C SER A 53 -22.13 -17.90 -2.75
N ALA A 54 -20.85 -18.24 -2.59
CA ALA A 54 -19.86 -17.39 -1.93
C ALA A 54 -19.50 -16.12 -2.73
N TYR A 55 -19.94 -16.00 -4.00
CA TYR A 55 -19.61 -14.90 -4.90
C TYR A 55 -20.87 -14.13 -5.33
N PRO A 56 -21.37 -13.20 -4.50
CA PRO A 56 -22.62 -12.47 -4.78
C PRO A 56 -22.53 -11.55 -6.00
N ASN A 57 -21.31 -11.26 -6.47
CA ASN A 57 -21.03 -10.51 -7.69
C ASN A 57 -21.22 -11.34 -8.98
N VAL A 58 -21.49 -12.64 -8.88
CA VAL A 58 -21.73 -13.54 -10.02
C VAL A 58 -23.22 -13.81 -10.16
N ARG A 59 -23.82 -13.34 -11.25
CA ARG A 59 -25.18 -13.69 -11.66
C ARG A 59 -25.12 -14.86 -12.64
N ILE A 60 -25.80 -15.96 -12.31
CA ILE A 60 -25.85 -17.16 -13.14
C ILE A 60 -27.11 -17.13 -13.99
N GLU A 61 -26.95 -17.36 -15.29
CA GLU A 61 -28.03 -17.55 -16.26
C GLU A 61 -27.87 -18.95 -16.88
N LEU A 62 -28.89 -19.79 -16.75
CA LEU A 62 -28.83 -21.12 -17.35
C LEU A 62 -28.97 -21.02 -18.87
N CYS A 63 -28.08 -21.71 -19.60
CA CYS A 63 -28.10 -21.75 -21.05
C CYS A 63 -27.49 -23.08 -21.50
N GLU A 64 -28.13 -23.76 -22.44
CA GLU A 64 -27.58 -24.95 -23.08
C GLU A 64 -26.98 -24.61 -24.45
N LEU A 65 -26.18 -25.52 -25.00
CA LEU A 65 -25.58 -25.36 -26.33
C LEU A 65 -26.67 -25.19 -27.40
N GLU A 66 -27.75 -25.95 -27.26
CA GLU A 66 -28.89 -26.00 -28.18
C GLU A 66 -29.70 -24.70 -28.16
N ASP A 67 -29.54 -23.85 -27.14
CA ASP A 67 -30.20 -22.55 -27.06
C ASP A 67 -29.54 -21.47 -27.92
N LEU A 68 -28.29 -21.71 -28.37
CA LEU A 68 -27.50 -20.72 -29.11
C LEU A 68 -28.06 -20.53 -30.53
N PRO A 69 -28.21 -19.28 -31.02
CA PRO A 69 -28.72 -19.02 -32.36
C PRO A 69 -27.92 -19.74 -33.46
N ILE A 70 -26.59 -19.69 -33.37
CA ILE A 70 -25.69 -20.33 -34.33
C ILE A 70 -25.90 -21.86 -34.38
N TYR A 71 -26.14 -22.49 -33.22
CA TYR A 71 -26.44 -23.92 -33.16
C TYR A 71 -27.72 -24.24 -33.94
N LYS A 72 -28.79 -23.46 -33.71
CA LYS A 72 -30.09 -23.61 -34.40
C LYS A 72 -29.97 -23.37 -35.90
N ASP A 73 -29.22 -22.35 -36.30
CA ASP A 73 -29.06 -21.97 -37.71
C ASP A 73 -28.23 -22.97 -38.53
N LEU A 74 -27.31 -23.70 -37.87
CA LEU A 74 -26.50 -24.76 -38.47
C LEU A 74 -27.10 -26.16 -38.32
N HIS A 75 -28.18 -26.31 -37.54
CA HIS A 75 -28.81 -27.61 -37.33
C HIS A 75 -29.23 -28.26 -38.66
N GLY A 76 -28.77 -29.49 -38.90
CA GLY A 76 -29.02 -30.24 -40.14
C GLY A 76 -28.19 -29.80 -41.35
N LYS A 77 -27.28 -28.83 -41.20
CA LYS A 77 -26.34 -28.41 -42.26
C LYS A 77 -24.97 -29.03 -42.00
N SER A 78 -24.35 -29.56 -43.06
CA SER A 78 -22.98 -30.08 -43.00
C SER A 78 -22.01 -28.98 -43.41
N VAL A 79 -21.08 -28.61 -42.54
CA VAL A 79 -19.98 -27.67 -42.81
C VAL A 79 -18.66 -28.32 -42.43
N SER A 80 -17.61 -28.06 -43.20
CA SER A 80 -16.28 -28.57 -42.88
C SER A 80 -15.62 -27.78 -41.73
N LEU A 81 -14.55 -28.34 -41.15
CA LEU A 81 -13.71 -27.64 -40.17
C LEU A 81 -12.38 -27.22 -40.82
N PRO A 82 -11.67 -26.22 -40.26
CA PRO A 82 -10.39 -25.77 -40.79
C PRO A 82 -9.35 -26.89 -40.86
N LEU A 83 -8.49 -26.85 -41.89
CA LEU A 83 -7.51 -27.89 -42.16
C LEU A 83 -6.47 -28.02 -41.04
N TYR A 84 -5.94 -26.90 -40.55
CA TYR A 84 -4.90 -26.88 -39.50
C TYR A 84 -5.51 -26.39 -38.19
N ARG A 85 -6.02 -27.35 -37.41
CA ARG A 85 -6.64 -27.14 -36.10
C ARG A 85 -6.18 -28.21 -35.12
N THR A 86 -6.49 -28.03 -33.85
CA THR A 86 -6.33 -29.06 -32.83
C THR A 86 -7.58 -29.92 -32.79
N ASP A 87 -7.57 -31.06 -33.49
CA ASP A 87 -8.76 -31.90 -33.77
C ASP A 87 -9.66 -32.22 -32.57
N TYR A 88 -9.08 -32.49 -31.40
CA TYR A 88 -9.85 -32.81 -30.20
C TYR A 88 -10.42 -31.59 -29.48
N HIS A 89 -9.88 -30.40 -29.75
CA HIS A 89 -10.24 -29.15 -29.07
C HIS A 89 -11.17 -28.30 -29.94
N ASP A 90 -10.79 -28.11 -31.20
CA ASP A 90 -11.41 -27.27 -32.21
C ASP A 90 -12.56 -28.01 -32.94
N THR A 91 -13.51 -28.50 -32.15
CA THR A 91 -14.72 -29.20 -32.65
C THR A 91 -15.77 -28.20 -33.17
N ILE A 92 -16.78 -28.71 -33.87
CA ILE A 92 -17.89 -27.86 -34.35
C ILE A 92 -18.63 -27.18 -33.18
N ASN A 93 -18.89 -27.90 -32.09
CA ASN A 93 -19.61 -27.38 -30.92
C ASN A 93 -18.76 -26.33 -30.17
N PHE A 94 -17.44 -26.55 -30.08
CA PHE A 94 -16.53 -25.54 -29.55
C PHE A 94 -16.53 -24.25 -30.39
N MET A 95 -16.47 -24.37 -31.71
CA MET A 95 -16.52 -23.23 -32.62
C MET A 95 -17.84 -22.48 -32.53
N ILE A 96 -18.96 -23.19 -32.37
CA ILE A 96 -20.27 -22.58 -32.12
C ILE A 96 -20.25 -21.77 -30.83
N LEU A 97 -19.73 -22.33 -29.73
CA LEU A 97 -19.61 -21.62 -28.45
C LEU A 97 -18.73 -20.36 -28.59
N MET A 98 -17.57 -20.47 -29.24
CA MET A 98 -16.65 -19.35 -29.43
C MET A 98 -17.26 -18.22 -30.27
N ASN A 99 -17.98 -18.54 -31.35
CA ASN A 99 -18.66 -17.52 -32.16
C ASN A 99 -19.91 -16.94 -31.47
N SER A 100 -20.43 -17.59 -30.42
CA SER A 100 -21.59 -17.11 -29.64
C SER A 100 -21.21 -16.11 -28.53
N LYS A 101 -19.93 -15.73 -28.39
CA LYS A 101 -19.48 -14.73 -27.39
C LYS A 101 -20.28 -13.43 -27.46
N ILE A 102 -20.54 -12.93 -28.67
CA ILE A 102 -21.31 -11.71 -28.87
C ILE A 102 -22.81 -11.88 -28.58
N ASP A 103 -23.36 -13.09 -28.74
CA ASP A 103 -24.74 -13.38 -28.36
C ASP A 103 -24.93 -13.36 -26.83
N PHE A 104 -23.96 -13.87 -26.07
CA PHE A 104 -23.98 -13.76 -24.60
C PHE A 104 -23.91 -12.32 -24.12
N ILE A 105 -23.06 -11.50 -24.77
CA ILE A 105 -22.99 -10.06 -24.52
C ILE A 105 -24.35 -9.41 -24.82
N GLN A 106 -24.95 -9.70 -25.98
CA GLN A 106 -26.28 -9.18 -26.35
C GLN A 106 -27.34 -9.57 -25.32
N LYS A 107 -27.38 -10.82 -24.87
CA LYS A 107 -28.28 -11.28 -23.79
C LYS A 107 -28.01 -10.53 -22.48
N ALA A 108 -26.75 -10.35 -22.09
CA ALA A 108 -26.38 -9.61 -20.88
C ALA A 108 -26.80 -8.13 -20.93
N MET A 109 -26.75 -7.52 -22.12
CA MET A 109 -27.27 -6.17 -22.35
C MET A 109 -28.79 -6.10 -22.20
N MET A 110 -29.55 -7.18 -22.36
CA MET A 110 -30.99 -7.18 -22.08
C MET A 110 -31.30 -7.28 -20.59
N LEU A 111 -30.38 -7.84 -19.80
CA LEU A 111 -30.56 -8.08 -18.36
C LEU A 111 -30.21 -6.87 -17.50
N THR A 112 -29.43 -5.93 -18.02
CA THR A 112 -28.86 -4.82 -17.24
C THR A 112 -28.80 -3.52 -18.05
N ASN A 113 -28.59 -2.41 -17.35
CA ASN A 113 -28.43 -1.08 -17.95
C ASN A 113 -27.00 -0.55 -17.84
N ALA A 114 -26.01 -1.44 -17.76
CA ALA A 114 -24.61 -1.03 -17.78
C ALA A 114 -24.27 -0.34 -19.12
N THR A 115 -23.31 0.59 -19.07
CA THR A 115 -22.87 1.34 -20.25
C THR A 115 -21.85 0.56 -21.08
N HIS A 116 -21.09 -0.32 -20.44
CA HIS A 116 -20.03 -1.12 -21.05
C HIS A 116 -20.14 -2.57 -20.63
N TYR A 117 -19.74 -3.45 -21.55
CA TYR A 117 -19.69 -4.89 -21.33
C TYR A 117 -18.36 -5.42 -21.86
N ALA A 118 -17.79 -6.37 -21.12
CA ALA A 118 -16.57 -7.06 -21.51
C ALA A 118 -16.82 -8.55 -21.60
N TRP A 119 -16.41 -9.18 -22.70
CA TRP A 119 -16.23 -10.63 -22.70
C TRP A 119 -14.94 -10.95 -21.97
N ILE A 120 -14.97 -11.97 -21.12
CA ILE A 120 -13.78 -12.54 -20.51
C ILE A 120 -13.93 -14.06 -20.43
N ASP A 121 -12.94 -14.80 -20.92
CA ASP A 121 -13.02 -16.27 -20.91
C ASP A 121 -13.15 -16.80 -19.48
N PHE A 122 -13.98 -17.83 -19.29
CA PHE A 122 -14.33 -18.38 -17.98
C PHE A 122 -13.11 -18.78 -17.15
N ASN A 123 -12.09 -19.29 -17.83
CA ASN A 123 -10.84 -19.76 -17.26
C ASN A 123 -9.67 -18.79 -17.52
N VAL A 124 -9.89 -17.51 -17.84
CA VAL A 124 -8.84 -16.54 -18.25
C VAL A 124 -7.62 -16.50 -17.31
N PHE A 125 -7.81 -16.75 -16.00
CA PHE A 125 -6.72 -16.76 -15.01
C PHE A 125 -5.64 -17.81 -15.28
N HIS A 126 -5.84 -18.73 -16.23
CA HIS A 126 -4.79 -19.66 -16.65
C HIS A 126 -3.66 -19.01 -17.44
N VAL A 127 -3.89 -17.87 -18.10
CA VAL A 127 -2.82 -17.13 -18.79
C VAL A 127 -2.12 -16.13 -17.86
N SER A 128 -2.64 -15.93 -16.65
CA SER A 128 -2.06 -14.99 -15.70
C SER A 128 -0.80 -15.57 -15.07
N LYS A 129 0.33 -14.88 -15.24
CA LYS A 129 1.60 -15.18 -14.57
C LYS A 129 1.71 -14.39 -13.26
N HIS A 130 1.05 -13.24 -13.16
CA HIS A 130 1.08 -12.35 -12.00
C HIS A 130 -0.33 -12.08 -11.47
N THR A 131 -0.90 -13.04 -10.73
CA THR A 131 -2.30 -13.01 -10.30
C THR A 131 -2.71 -11.70 -9.63
N GLY A 132 -1.90 -11.13 -8.73
CA GLY A 132 -2.23 -9.86 -8.05
C GLY A 132 -2.34 -8.66 -9.01
N SER A 133 -1.40 -8.54 -9.96
CA SER A 133 -1.42 -7.48 -10.98
C SER A 133 -2.63 -7.65 -11.92
N PHE A 134 -2.91 -8.89 -12.31
CA PHE A 134 -4.04 -9.23 -13.16
C PHE A 134 -5.38 -8.86 -12.51
N MET A 135 -5.54 -9.17 -11.22
CA MET A 135 -6.72 -8.77 -10.43
C MET A 135 -6.87 -7.26 -10.36
N ASN A 136 -5.78 -6.54 -10.08
CA ASN A 136 -5.79 -5.06 -10.00
C ASN A 136 -6.22 -4.42 -11.34
N ARG A 137 -5.73 -4.94 -12.47
CA ARG A 137 -6.09 -4.44 -13.81
C ARG A 137 -7.58 -4.68 -14.13
N ILE A 138 -8.10 -5.86 -13.79
CA ILE A 138 -9.54 -6.15 -13.95
C ILE A 138 -10.39 -5.23 -13.07
N GLN A 139 -10.01 -5.03 -11.81
CA GLN A 139 -10.72 -4.12 -10.91
C GLN A 139 -10.65 -2.67 -11.39
N LEU A 140 -9.51 -2.26 -11.97
CA LEU A 140 -9.35 -0.95 -12.59
C LEU A 140 -10.36 -0.75 -13.74
N ILE A 141 -10.51 -1.72 -14.64
CA ILE A 141 -11.50 -1.68 -15.74
C ILE A 141 -12.94 -1.67 -15.21
N ALA A 142 -13.23 -2.50 -14.21
CA ALA A 142 -14.58 -2.64 -13.66
C ALA A 142 -15.08 -1.37 -12.96
N ASN A 143 -14.19 -0.70 -12.24
CA ASN A 143 -14.52 0.40 -11.33
C ASN A 143 -14.13 1.78 -11.86
N SER A 144 -13.54 1.88 -13.06
CA SER A 144 -13.30 3.16 -13.73
C SER A 144 -14.39 3.44 -14.76
N LYS A 145 -14.68 4.72 -14.97
CA LYS A 145 -15.47 5.17 -16.09
C LYS A 145 -14.62 5.09 -17.36
N LEU A 146 -15.16 4.45 -18.38
CA LEU A 146 -14.53 4.34 -19.69
C LEU A 146 -15.13 5.33 -20.69
N GLN A 147 -14.40 5.59 -21.77
CA GLN A 147 -14.83 6.45 -22.86
C GLN A 147 -16.12 5.94 -23.51
N LYS A 148 -17.05 6.84 -23.87
CA LYS A 148 -18.40 6.45 -24.34
C LYS A 148 -18.43 5.71 -25.67
N SER A 149 -17.48 6.00 -26.57
CA SER A 149 -17.36 5.33 -27.88
C SER A 149 -16.13 4.44 -27.81
N LEU A 150 -16.36 3.15 -27.58
CA LEU A 150 -15.33 2.20 -27.24
C LEU A 150 -15.71 0.82 -27.77
N LEU A 151 -14.82 0.25 -28.58
CA LEU A 151 -14.84 -1.16 -28.94
C LEU A 151 -13.40 -1.59 -29.16
N VAL A 152 -12.86 -2.35 -28.20
CA VAL A 152 -11.42 -2.57 -28.08
C VAL A 152 -11.13 -4.05 -27.96
N PHE A 153 -10.18 -4.51 -28.77
CA PHE A 153 -9.70 -5.89 -28.78
C PHE A 153 -8.18 -5.96 -28.57
N PRO A 154 -7.70 -6.85 -27.68
CA PRO A 154 -6.30 -7.29 -27.70
C PRO A 154 -5.99 -8.10 -28.96
N GLY A 155 -4.74 -8.09 -29.41
CA GLY A 155 -4.31 -9.06 -30.43
C GLY A 155 -2.81 -9.12 -30.68
N CYS A 156 -2.37 -10.16 -31.37
CA CYS A 156 -0.97 -10.44 -31.62
C CYS A 156 -0.51 -9.95 -33.01
N TRP A 157 -1.37 -10.03 -34.02
CA TRP A 157 -1.03 -9.71 -35.41
C TRP A 157 -1.63 -8.39 -35.87
N GLN A 158 -0.96 -7.73 -36.83
CA GLN A 158 -1.46 -6.51 -37.47
C GLN A 158 -2.60 -6.81 -38.45
N LYS A 159 -3.43 -5.81 -38.75
CA LYS A 159 -4.53 -5.93 -39.74
C LYS A 159 -4.01 -6.46 -41.08
N GLY A 160 -4.79 -7.35 -41.71
CA GLY A 160 -4.48 -7.95 -43.00
C GLY A 160 -3.48 -9.12 -42.96
N THR A 161 -2.81 -9.37 -41.82
CA THR A 161 -1.87 -10.48 -41.68
C THR A 161 -2.58 -11.81 -41.96
N ASN A 162 -2.07 -12.55 -42.95
CA ASN A 162 -2.57 -13.87 -43.36
C ASN A 162 -4.09 -13.92 -43.67
N ALA A 163 -4.65 -12.82 -44.19
CA ALA A 163 -6.11 -12.71 -44.42
C ALA A 163 -6.66 -13.72 -45.44
N HIS A 164 -5.85 -14.19 -46.37
CA HIS A 164 -6.24 -15.18 -47.39
C HIS A 164 -6.44 -16.60 -46.80
N ASN A 165 -5.92 -16.89 -45.60
CA ASN A 165 -5.98 -18.20 -44.95
C ASN A 165 -6.91 -18.25 -43.73
N ILE A 166 -7.82 -17.27 -43.57
CA ILE A 166 -8.74 -17.13 -42.42
C ILE A 166 -9.68 -18.35 -42.24
N PHE A 167 -9.91 -19.17 -43.27
CA PHE A 167 -10.72 -20.39 -43.17
C PHE A 167 -9.88 -21.69 -43.13
N VAL A 168 -8.55 -21.56 -43.02
CA VAL A 168 -7.60 -22.67 -43.08
C VAL A 168 -6.79 -22.80 -41.80
N ASN A 169 -6.29 -21.67 -41.26
CA ASN A 169 -5.48 -21.59 -40.05
C ASN A 169 -6.12 -20.59 -39.06
N VAL A 170 -5.86 -20.74 -37.77
CA VAL A 170 -6.19 -19.70 -36.78
C VAL A 170 -5.46 -18.38 -37.11
N ASN A 171 -6.15 -17.26 -36.93
CA ASN A 171 -5.66 -15.92 -37.18
C ASN A 171 -5.60 -15.10 -35.89
N TRP A 172 -4.39 -14.89 -35.36
CA TRP A 172 -4.16 -14.17 -34.11
C TRP A 172 -4.15 -12.65 -34.27
N ARG A 173 -4.87 -12.11 -35.27
CA ARG A 173 -5.19 -10.68 -35.36
C ARG A 173 -5.81 -10.18 -34.06
N PHE A 174 -6.66 -10.99 -33.44
CA PHE A 174 -7.27 -10.74 -32.15
C PHE A 174 -6.97 -11.89 -31.17
N CYS A 175 -6.96 -11.58 -29.88
CA CYS A 175 -6.95 -12.58 -28.81
C CYS A 175 -8.39 -12.79 -28.31
N GLY A 176 -8.95 -13.98 -28.51
CA GLY A 176 -10.35 -14.27 -28.22
C GLY A 176 -10.74 -14.21 -26.74
N GLY A 177 -9.76 -14.21 -25.83
CA GLY A 177 -10.00 -14.34 -24.39
C GLY A 177 -10.54 -13.09 -23.69
N PHE A 178 -10.50 -11.93 -24.35
CA PHE A 178 -11.03 -10.68 -23.81
C PHE A 178 -11.40 -9.71 -24.93
N PHE A 179 -12.51 -9.00 -24.78
CA PHE A 179 -12.80 -7.77 -25.51
C PHE A 179 -13.78 -6.92 -24.70
N ILE A 180 -13.82 -5.62 -24.98
CA ILE A 180 -14.70 -4.70 -24.25
C ILE A 180 -15.29 -3.67 -25.19
N GLY A 181 -16.55 -3.29 -24.96
CA GLY A 181 -17.19 -2.24 -25.72
C GLY A 181 -18.31 -1.53 -24.98
N ASP A 182 -18.68 -0.35 -25.48
CA ASP A 182 -19.91 0.33 -25.14
C ASP A 182 -21.12 -0.38 -25.80
N ARG A 183 -22.32 -0.10 -25.28
CA ARG A 183 -23.57 -0.76 -25.72
C ARG A 183 -23.85 -0.60 -27.22
N ASP A 184 -23.61 0.58 -27.78
CA ASP A 184 -23.95 0.89 -29.17
C ASP A 184 -22.97 0.18 -30.11
N SER A 185 -21.67 0.25 -29.79
CA SER A 185 -20.63 -0.44 -30.58
C SER A 185 -20.78 -1.96 -30.54
N LEU A 186 -21.14 -2.53 -29.39
CA LEU A 186 -21.40 -3.98 -29.26
C LEU A 186 -22.68 -4.40 -29.99
N THR A 187 -23.72 -3.58 -29.98
CA THR A 187 -24.96 -3.83 -30.74
C THR A 187 -24.69 -3.82 -32.25
N ASN A 188 -23.84 -2.90 -32.72
CA ASN A 188 -23.40 -2.85 -34.12
C ASN A 188 -22.59 -4.10 -34.49
N MET A 189 -21.67 -4.54 -33.63
CA MET A 189 -20.93 -5.78 -33.84
C MET A 189 -21.85 -7.02 -33.89
N TRP A 190 -22.82 -7.11 -32.97
CA TRP A 190 -23.81 -8.18 -32.95
C TRP A 190 -24.64 -8.21 -34.25
N THR A 191 -25.04 -7.03 -34.75
CA THR A 191 -25.79 -6.90 -36.01
C THR A 191 -24.97 -7.40 -37.21
N LEU A 192 -23.67 -7.08 -37.26
CA LEU A 192 -22.76 -7.60 -38.29
C LEU A 192 -22.64 -9.12 -38.22
N TYR A 193 -22.49 -9.68 -37.02
CA TYR A 193 -22.46 -11.13 -36.81
C TYR A 193 -23.72 -11.81 -37.30
N LYS A 194 -24.88 -11.33 -36.85
CA LYS A 194 -26.20 -11.87 -37.24
C LYS A 194 -26.44 -11.80 -38.75
N THR A 195 -25.96 -10.74 -39.39
CA THR A 195 -26.16 -10.52 -40.83
C THR A 195 -25.23 -11.36 -41.69
N HIS A 196 -23.97 -11.51 -41.30
CA HIS A 196 -22.94 -12.04 -42.18
C HIS A 196 -22.43 -13.44 -41.81
N PHE A 197 -22.50 -13.85 -40.53
CA PHE A 197 -21.86 -15.10 -40.08
C PHE A 197 -22.37 -16.33 -40.84
N ILE A 198 -23.66 -16.66 -40.70
CA ILE A 198 -24.23 -17.86 -41.32
C ILE A 198 -24.09 -17.83 -42.86
N PRO A 199 -24.42 -16.74 -43.58
CA PRO A 199 -24.18 -16.67 -45.03
C PRO A 199 -22.73 -16.96 -45.42
N THR A 200 -21.75 -16.37 -44.72
CA THR A 200 -20.33 -16.60 -45.00
C THR A 200 -19.92 -18.05 -44.73
N ILE A 201 -20.32 -18.64 -43.60
CA ILE A 201 -19.97 -20.03 -43.27
C ILE A 201 -20.53 -21.00 -44.31
N LEU A 202 -21.75 -20.77 -44.81
CA LEU A 202 -22.35 -21.60 -45.85
C LEU A 202 -21.70 -21.39 -47.23
N GLU A 203 -21.38 -20.14 -47.58
CA GLU A 203 -20.67 -19.82 -48.84
C GLU A 203 -19.27 -20.46 -48.87
N LYS A 204 -18.52 -20.37 -47.77
CA LYS A 204 -17.19 -20.97 -47.66
C LYS A 204 -17.21 -22.47 -47.37
N ASN A 205 -18.37 -23.00 -46.99
CA ASN A 205 -18.56 -24.38 -46.54
C ASN A 205 -17.57 -24.82 -45.45
N CYS A 206 -17.18 -23.90 -44.57
CA CYS A 206 -16.17 -24.13 -43.55
C CYS A 206 -16.47 -23.28 -42.31
N MET A 207 -16.59 -23.93 -41.15
CA MET A 207 -16.64 -23.25 -39.85
C MET A 207 -15.27 -22.64 -39.55
N THR A 208 -15.22 -21.57 -38.77
CA THR A 208 -13.95 -20.96 -38.35
C THR A 208 -14.03 -20.40 -36.93
N TRP A 209 -12.87 -20.09 -36.33
CA TRP A 209 -12.78 -19.46 -35.02
C TRP A 209 -13.41 -18.06 -35.03
N GLU A 210 -13.87 -17.59 -33.88
CA GLU A 210 -14.44 -16.26 -33.72
C GLU A 210 -13.44 -15.15 -34.06
N VAL A 211 -12.16 -15.33 -33.69
CA VAL A 211 -11.08 -14.38 -34.00
C VAL A 211 -10.82 -14.29 -35.51
N ASN A 212 -11.02 -15.40 -36.22
CA ASN A 212 -10.91 -15.47 -37.66
C ASN A 212 -12.07 -14.73 -38.32
N PHE A 213 -13.30 -14.94 -37.83
CA PHE A 213 -14.45 -14.23 -38.36
C PHE A 213 -14.41 -12.73 -38.04
N TRP A 214 -13.88 -12.32 -36.87
CA TRP A 214 -13.57 -10.91 -36.57
C TRP A 214 -12.61 -10.31 -37.60
N ALA A 215 -11.52 -11.02 -37.93
CA ALA A 215 -10.60 -10.58 -38.98
C ALA A 215 -11.28 -10.53 -40.35
N HIS A 216 -12.21 -11.45 -40.65
CA HIS A 216 -12.99 -11.40 -41.89
C HIS A 216 -13.90 -10.16 -41.94
N LEU A 217 -14.62 -9.85 -40.85
CA LEU A 217 -15.41 -8.63 -40.72
C LEU A 217 -14.54 -7.37 -40.97
N GLU A 218 -13.33 -7.34 -40.40
CA GLU A 218 -12.40 -6.21 -40.53
C GLU A 218 -11.88 -6.01 -41.97
N ASN A 219 -11.72 -7.09 -42.72
CA ASN A 219 -11.18 -7.06 -44.09
C ASN A 219 -12.24 -6.94 -45.18
N THR A 220 -13.48 -7.38 -44.92
CA THR A 220 -14.52 -7.49 -45.96
C THR A 220 -15.66 -6.50 -45.78
N TYR A 221 -16.05 -6.19 -44.53
CA TYR A 221 -17.26 -5.42 -44.24
C TYR A 221 -16.98 -4.06 -43.60
N GLY A 222 -15.73 -3.59 -43.61
CA GLY A 222 -15.34 -2.27 -43.10
C GLY A 222 -15.45 -2.11 -41.58
N TRP A 223 -15.64 -3.20 -40.83
CA TRP A 223 -15.64 -3.16 -39.37
C TRP A 223 -14.25 -2.79 -38.86
N ASN A 224 -14.13 -1.72 -38.06
CA ASN A 224 -12.83 -1.17 -37.69
C ASN A 224 -12.74 -0.92 -36.16
N PRO A 225 -12.68 -1.99 -35.35
CA PRO A 225 -12.54 -1.84 -33.91
C PRO A 225 -11.17 -1.25 -33.55
N SER A 226 -11.09 -0.67 -32.35
CA SER A 226 -9.79 -0.36 -31.78
C SER A 226 -9.03 -1.63 -31.44
N TRP A 227 -7.71 -1.60 -31.66
CA TRP A 227 -6.83 -2.74 -31.40
C TRP A 227 -5.63 -2.29 -30.57
N PHE A 228 -5.23 -3.11 -29.61
CA PHE A 228 -3.96 -2.93 -28.91
C PHE A 228 -3.12 -4.21 -28.95
N LYS A 229 -1.80 -4.01 -29.04
CA LYS A 229 -0.84 -5.10 -29.06
C LYS A 229 -0.89 -5.86 -27.73
N SER A 230 -1.04 -7.17 -27.81
CA SER A 230 -1.11 -8.08 -26.66
C SER A 230 -0.54 -9.46 -27.01
N ASP A 231 -0.48 -10.31 -25.99
CA ASP A 231 -0.27 -11.75 -26.09
C ASP A 231 -1.23 -12.47 -25.13
N HIS A 232 -1.23 -13.81 -25.14
CA HIS A 232 -1.98 -14.69 -24.23
C HIS A 232 -1.27 -14.79 -22.87
N THR A 233 -1.09 -13.64 -22.23
CA THR A 233 -0.46 -13.48 -20.90
C THR A 233 -1.28 -12.49 -20.06
N ASP A 234 -0.70 -11.95 -18.99
CA ASP A 234 -1.33 -10.89 -18.20
C ASP A 234 -1.70 -9.64 -19.04
N GLU A 235 -1.08 -9.45 -20.21
CA GLU A 235 -1.32 -8.30 -21.08
C GLU A 235 -2.66 -8.36 -21.85
N ILE A 236 -3.36 -9.51 -21.86
CA ILE A 236 -4.65 -9.65 -22.57
C ILE A 236 -5.74 -8.68 -22.07
N ILE A 237 -5.61 -8.21 -20.82
CA ILE A 237 -6.50 -7.25 -20.17
C ILE A 237 -5.85 -5.86 -20.00
N ALA A 238 -4.73 -5.59 -20.67
CA ALA A 238 -3.95 -4.35 -20.55
C ALA A 238 -4.57 -3.19 -21.32
N LEU A 239 -5.81 -2.80 -20.97
CA LEU A 239 -6.53 -1.75 -21.66
C LEU A 239 -5.69 -0.44 -21.68
N PRO A 240 -5.41 0.14 -22.86
CA PRO A 240 -4.65 1.38 -22.94
C PRO A 240 -5.27 2.52 -22.12
N SER A 241 -4.40 3.33 -21.52
CA SER A 241 -4.75 4.46 -20.65
C SER A 241 -5.74 5.46 -21.26
N THR A 242 -5.71 5.62 -22.58
CA THR A 242 -6.57 6.55 -23.35
C THR A 242 -8.06 6.21 -23.28
N TYR A 243 -8.41 5.00 -22.87
CA TYR A 243 -9.80 4.54 -22.76
C TYR A 243 -10.44 4.85 -21.41
N PHE A 244 -9.68 5.34 -20.44
CA PHE A 244 -10.19 5.76 -19.14
C PHE A 244 -10.63 7.22 -19.19
N SER A 245 -11.76 7.52 -18.55
CA SER A 245 -12.28 8.89 -18.41
C SER A 245 -11.49 9.64 -17.35
N VAL A 246 -10.88 10.75 -17.75
CA VAL A 246 -10.12 11.65 -16.88
C VAL A 246 -10.71 13.05 -16.99
N VAL A 247 -10.93 13.69 -15.85
CA VAL A 247 -11.30 15.11 -15.75
C VAL A 247 -10.19 15.88 -15.06
N ALA A 248 -10.07 17.18 -15.35
CA ALA A 248 -9.18 18.07 -14.60
C ALA A 248 -9.99 18.87 -13.57
N SER A 249 -9.39 19.15 -12.41
CA SER A 249 -9.97 20.01 -11.38
C SER A 249 -8.92 21.01 -10.89
N LEU A 250 -9.26 22.29 -10.95
CA LEU A 250 -8.42 23.40 -10.52
C LEU A 250 -9.26 24.52 -9.90
N THR A 251 -8.60 25.48 -9.28
CA THR A 251 -9.21 26.69 -8.73
C THR A 251 -8.39 27.90 -9.14
N THR A 252 -9.01 29.08 -9.22
CA THR A 252 -8.29 30.31 -9.56
C THR A 252 -8.72 31.48 -8.68
N ILE A 253 -8.11 32.64 -8.91
CA ILE A 253 -8.33 33.89 -8.18
C ILE A 253 -8.57 35.04 -9.17
N PRO A 254 -9.18 36.16 -8.74
CA PRO A 254 -9.51 37.28 -9.64
C PRO A 254 -8.34 37.78 -10.50
N SER A 255 -7.12 37.84 -9.95
CA SER A 255 -5.95 38.33 -10.69
C SER A 255 -5.38 37.35 -11.72
N ARG A 256 -5.77 36.08 -11.72
CA ARG A 256 -5.21 35.03 -12.62
C ARG A 256 -6.21 34.48 -13.64
N ILE A 257 -7.51 34.64 -13.39
CA ILE A 257 -8.55 34.02 -14.21
C ILE A 257 -8.49 34.42 -15.69
N SER A 258 -8.04 35.63 -16.00
CA SER A 258 -8.03 36.19 -17.36
C SER A 258 -6.73 35.96 -18.14
N ASN A 259 -5.73 35.26 -17.58
CA ASN A 259 -4.46 35.02 -18.29
C ASN A 259 -3.85 33.66 -17.92
N GLU A 260 -3.25 33.53 -16.73
CA GLU A 260 -2.59 32.31 -16.30
C GLU A 260 -3.55 31.11 -16.29
N CYS A 261 -4.75 31.29 -15.74
CA CYS A 261 -5.76 30.24 -15.68
C CYS A 261 -6.22 29.79 -17.08
N ILE A 262 -6.32 30.72 -18.04
CA ILE A 262 -6.69 30.40 -19.43
C ILE A 262 -5.63 29.48 -20.04
N LYS A 263 -4.34 29.80 -19.88
CA LYS A 263 -3.23 28.99 -20.40
C LYS A 263 -3.18 27.60 -19.77
N ALA A 264 -3.41 27.51 -18.47
CA ALA A 264 -3.52 26.23 -17.77
C ALA A 264 -4.66 25.39 -18.35
N ILE A 265 -5.87 25.98 -18.50
CA ILE A 265 -7.04 25.30 -19.07
C ILE A 265 -6.77 24.86 -20.53
N ASP A 266 -6.21 25.74 -21.36
CA ASP A 266 -5.91 25.45 -22.77
C ASP A 266 -4.99 24.25 -22.94
N SER A 267 -3.98 24.14 -22.07
CA SER A 267 -3.07 23.00 -22.09
C SER A 267 -3.74 21.67 -21.69
N LEU A 268 -4.85 21.72 -20.94
CA LEU A 268 -5.57 20.55 -20.41
C LEU A 268 -6.73 20.11 -21.31
N LEU A 269 -7.44 21.04 -21.97
CA LEU A 269 -8.62 20.75 -22.78
C LEU A 269 -8.45 19.61 -23.82
N PRO A 270 -7.29 19.42 -24.47
CA PRO A 270 -7.07 18.30 -25.40
C PRO A 270 -6.87 16.95 -24.70
N GLN A 271 -6.52 16.95 -23.42
CA GLN A 271 -6.04 15.77 -22.68
C GLN A 271 -7.10 15.15 -21.76
N VAL A 272 -8.13 15.92 -21.39
CA VAL A 272 -9.19 15.49 -20.46
C VAL A 272 -10.58 15.61 -21.09
N ASP A 273 -11.54 14.87 -20.53
CA ASP A 273 -12.92 14.90 -20.97
C ASP A 273 -13.61 16.23 -20.62
N ARG A 274 -13.23 16.79 -19.46
CA ARG A 274 -13.78 18.02 -18.91
C ARG A 274 -12.83 18.64 -17.90
N VAL A 275 -12.80 19.96 -17.86
CA VAL A 275 -12.12 20.77 -16.84
C VAL A 275 -13.16 21.35 -15.91
N TYR A 276 -12.97 21.21 -14.60
CA TYR A 276 -13.79 21.86 -13.57
C TYR A 276 -12.99 22.99 -12.92
N LEU A 277 -13.45 24.21 -13.11
CA LEU A 277 -12.87 25.41 -12.51
C LEU A 277 -13.70 25.83 -11.30
N SER A 278 -13.20 25.57 -10.10
CA SER A 278 -13.86 25.98 -8.86
C SER A 278 -13.50 27.44 -8.55
N VAL A 279 -14.49 28.28 -8.25
CA VAL A 279 -14.31 29.70 -7.90
C VAL A 279 -15.27 30.09 -6.79
N SER A 280 -14.83 31.03 -5.93
CA SER A 280 -15.73 31.65 -4.96
C SER A 280 -16.33 32.95 -5.51
N LYS A 281 -17.58 33.23 -5.14
CA LYS A 281 -18.21 34.54 -5.39
C LYS A 281 -17.56 35.66 -4.56
N SER A 282 -16.99 35.32 -3.41
CA SER A 282 -16.30 36.24 -2.52
C SER A 282 -15.10 35.55 -1.88
N TYR A 283 -13.92 36.16 -2.00
CA TYR A 283 -12.69 35.63 -1.41
C TYR A 283 -12.38 36.33 -0.10
N SER A 284 -11.91 35.57 0.88
CA SER A 284 -11.45 36.11 2.16
C SER A 284 -10.20 36.98 1.99
N ARG A 285 -9.40 36.69 0.96
CA ARG A 285 -8.11 37.35 0.68
C ARG A 285 -8.21 38.53 -0.30
N PHE A 286 -9.26 38.60 -1.11
CA PHE A 286 -9.36 39.56 -2.21
C PHE A 286 -10.67 40.31 -2.15
N SER A 287 -10.59 41.64 -2.25
CA SER A 287 -11.77 42.51 -2.33
C SER A 287 -12.44 42.45 -3.71
N ASP A 288 -11.67 42.16 -4.76
CA ASP A 288 -12.18 42.15 -6.12
C ASP A 288 -13.09 40.93 -6.37
N PRO A 289 -14.26 41.11 -7.02
CA PRO A 289 -15.11 40.00 -7.39
C PRO A 289 -14.45 39.16 -8.49
N ILE A 290 -14.80 37.86 -8.53
CA ILE A 290 -14.44 37.03 -9.69
C ILE A 290 -15.31 37.42 -10.89
N ILE A 291 -14.66 37.78 -12.00
CA ILE A 291 -15.33 38.02 -13.28
C ILE A 291 -14.98 36.87 -14.20
N ILE A 292 -16.00 36.14 -14.65
CA ILE A 292 -15.80 35.00 -15.55
C ILE A 292 -15.51 35.53 -16.96
N PRO A 293 -14.38 35.14 -17.59
CA PRO A 293 -14.04 35.54 -18.94
C PRO A 293 -15.12 35.13 -19.96
N GLU A 294 -15.49 36.04 -20.86
CA GLU A 294 -16.50 35.79 -21.91
C GLU A 294 -16.11 34.62 -22.82
N VAL A 295 -14.81 34.43 -23.05
CA VAL A 295 -14.26 33.32 -23.84
C VAL A 295 -14.68 31.94 -23.32
N PHE A 296 -14.98 31.80 -22.02
CA PHE A 296 -15.46 30.53 -21.44
C PHE A 296 -16.84 30.11 -21.95
N SER A 297 -17.59 31.02 -22.58
CA SER A 297 -18.87 30.73 -23.23
C SER A 297 -18.73 30.30 -24.70
N GLN A 298 -17.50 30.28 -25.23
CA GLN A 298 -17.19 29.93 -26.62
C GLN A 298 -16.52 28.54 -26.69
N GLU A 299 -16.60 27.85 -27.82
CA GLU A 299 -15.88 26.58 -28.02
C GLU A 299 -14.36 26.82 -28.09
N PRO A 300 -13.52 25.91 -27.56
CA PRO A 300 -13.86 24.61 -26.96
C PRO A 300 -14.32 24.66 -25.49
N TYR A 301 -14.30 25.81 -24.82
CA TYR A 301 -14.65 25.91 -23.39
C TYR A 301 -16.11 25.58 -23.11
N ALA A 302 -17.05 26.04 -23.95
CA ALA A 302 -18.48 25.85 -23.72
C ALA A 302 -18.87 24.37 -23.51
N SER A 303 -18.22 23.45 -24.23
CA SER A 303 -18.49 22.00 -24.12
C SER A 303 -17.65 21.30 -23.05
N LYS A 304 -16.43 21.78 -22.78
CA LYS A 304 -15.41 21.09 -21.96
C LYS A 304 -15.04 21.76 -20.65
N LEU A 305 -15.42 23.01 -20.39
CA LEU A 305 -15.16 23.71 -19.13
C LEU A 305 -16.46 23.84 -18.34
N LYS A 306 -16.42 23.49 -17.06
CA LYS A 306 -17.49 23.79 -16.11
C LYS A 306 -16.97 24.66 -14.99
N VAL A 307 -17.46 25.91 -14.94
CA VAL A 307 -17.24 26.79 -13.80
C VAL A 307 -18.18 26.37 -12.66
N VAL A 308 -17.62 26.14 -11.47
CA VAL A 308 -18.34 25.71 -10.28
C VAL A 308 -18.18 26.76 -9.20
N PHE A 309 -19.28 27.37 -8.78
CA PHE A 309 -19.28 28.29 -7.64
C PHE A 309 -19.35 27.50 -6.33
N CYS A 310 -18.42 27.76 -5.42
CA CYS A 310 -18.36 27.15 -4.09
C CYS A 310 -18.01 28.18 -3.02
N ASP A 311 -18.03 27.76 -1.74
CA ASP A 311 -17.48 28.56 -0.65
C ASP A 311 -15.97 28.75 -0.83
N ASP A 312 -15.42 29.80 -0.21
CA ASP A 312 -13.98 30.06 -0.24
C ASP A 312 -13.22 29.11 0.70
N PHE A 313 -12.71 28.03 0.14
CA PHE A 313 -11.79 27.11 0.79
C PHE A 313 -10.31 27.42 0.48
N GLY A 314 -10.02 28.58 -0.13
CA GLY A 314 -8.69 28.87 -0.67
C GLY A 314 -8.31 27.89 -1.79
N PRO A 315 -7.02 27.53 -1.93
CA PRO A 315 -6.54 26.55 -2.91
C PRO A 315 -7.20 25.17 -2.78
N ALA A 316 -7.65 24.77 -1.58
CA ALA A 316 -8.34 23.50 -1.37
C ALA A 316 -9.65 23.37 -2.18
N SER A 317 -10.16 24.48 -2.72
CA SER A 317 -11.31 24.50 -3.63
C SER A 317 -11.10 23.61 -4.87
N LYS A 318 -9.86 23.39 -5.34
CA LYS A 318 -9.58 22.43 -6.44
C LYS A 318 -9.93 20.98 -6.10
N TYR A 319 -9.96 20.63 -4.81
CA TYR A 319 -10.35 19.30 -4.34
C TYR A 319 -11.84 19.24 -3.96
N LEU A 320 -12.39 20.31 -3.37
CA LEU A 320 -13.73 20.32 -2.79
C LEU A 320 -14.82 20.84 -3.73
N GLY A 321 -14.55 21.91 -4.49
CA GLY A 321 -15.59 22.64 -5.22
C GLY A 321 -16.31 21.77 -6.25
N ALA A 322 -15.54 21.06 -7.08
CA ALA A 322 -16.08 20.17 -8.11
C ALA A 322 -16.47 18.77 -7.61
N LEU A 323 -16.25 18.44 -6.34
CA LEU A 323 -16.31 17.06 -5.82
C LEU A 323 -17.67 16.36 -6.04
N ASN A 324 -18.76 17.13 -5.98
CA ASN A 324 -20.13 16.66 -6.20
C ASN A 324 -20.57 16.67 -7.67
N HIS A 325 -19.74 17.18 -8.57
CA HIS A 325 -19.98 17.19 -10.01
C HIS A 325 -19.21 16.11 -10.76
N ILE A 326 -18.26 15.45 -10.09
CA ILE A 326 -17.42 14.39 -10.65
C ILE A 326 -17.99 13.03 -10.25
N GLU A 327 -18.10 12.12 -11.23
CA GLU A 327 -18.65 10.78 -10.98
C GLU A 327 -17.69 9.91 -10.15
N GLN A 328 -18.25 9.03 -9.32
CA GLN A 328 -17.54 8.19 -8.35
C GLN A 328 -16.43 7.30 -8.94
N ASN A 329 -16.56 6.94 -10.20
CA ASN A 329 -15.65 6.08 -10.96
C ASN A 329 -14.74 6.86 -11.92
N GLN A 330 -14.67 8.19 -11.84
CA GLN A 330 -13.80 8.99 -12.70
C GLN A 330 -12.42 9.22 -12.08
N TRP A 331 -11.42 9.32 -12.94
CA TRP A 331 -10.09 9.80 -12.59
C TRP A 331 -10.05 11.32 -12.64
N ILE A 332 -9.38 11.91 -11.66
CA ILE A 332 -9.27 13.37 -11.49
C ILE A 332 -7.80 13.73 -11.54
N PHE A 333 -7.41 14.51 -12.53
CA PHE A 333 -6.16 15.25 -12.51
C PHE A 333 -6.38 16.54 -11.74
N VAL A 334 -5.70 16.70 -10.61
CA VAL A 334 -5.76 17.92 -9.80
C VAL A 334 -4.47 18.69 -9.96
N CYS A 335 -4.60 19.99 -10.23
CA CYS A 335 -3.47 20.83 -10.58
C CYS A 335 -3.71 22.32 -10.22
N ASP A 336 -2.67 23.13 -10.36
CA ASP A 336 -2.73 24.57 -10.15
C ASP A 336 -3.04 25.34 -11.46
N ASP A 337 -3.46 26.60 -11.32
CA ASP A 337 -3.94 27.48 -12.40
C ASP A 337 -2.86 28.37 -13.02
N ASP A 338 -1.60 28.24 -12.59
CA ASP A 338 -0.51 29.13 -13.00
C ASP A 338 0.60 28.45 -13.81
N GLN A 339 0.32 27.26 -14.35
CA GLN A 339 1.25 26.49 -15.18
C GLN A 339 0.63 26.02 -16.50
N GLU A 340 1.45 25.95 -17.55
CA GLU A 340 1.10 25.32 -18.83
C GLU A 340 1.61 23.86 -18.84
N TYR A 341 0.71 22.89 -18.94
CA TYR A 341 1.05 21.47 -18.85
C TYR A 341 1.44 20.88 -20.21
N ARG A 342 2.29 19.84 -20.20
CA ARG A 342 2.72 19.13 -21.41
C ARG A 342 1.56 18.35 -22.04
N ALA A 343 1.47 18.34 -23.37
CA ALA A 343 0.33 17.80 -24.12
C ALA A 343 0.05 16.29 -23.95
N ASP A 344 0.99 15.51 -23.41
CA ASP A 344 0.83 14.07 -23.14
C ASP A 344 1.00 13.73 -21.64
N LEU A 345 0.94 14.73 -20.76
CA LEU A 345 1.09 14.58 -19.31
C LEU A 345 0.08 13.55 -18.76
N ILE A 346 -1.20 13.74 -19.05
CA ILE A 346 -2.27 12.88 -18.51
C ILE A 346 -2.11 11.44 -18.99
N LYS A 347 -1.76 11.25 -20.26
CA LYS A 347 -1.47 9.93 -20.84
C LYS A 347 -0.33 9.24 -20.10
N ARG A 348 0.77 9.94 -19.83
CA ARG A 348 1.93 9.41 -19.10
C ARG A 348 1.61 9.09 -17.64
N MET A 349 0.84 9.93 -16.97
CA MET A 349 0.36 9.65 -15.61
C MET A 349 -0.50 8.39 -15.59
N MET A 350 -1.49 8.30 -16.49
CA MET A 350 -2.35 7.12 -16.60
C MET A 350 -1.59 5.84 -16.99
N ASN A 351 -0.52 5.93 -17.78
CA ASN A 351 0.36 4.78 -18.06
C ASN A 351 1.09 4.25 -16.81
N SER A 352 1.19 5.06 -15.74
CA SER A 352 1.75 4.65 -14.46
C SER A 352 0.71 3.98 -13.54
N VAL A 353 -0.58 4.02 -13.92
CA VAL A 353 -1.68 3.46 -13.13
C VAL A 353 -1.75 1.95 -13.31
N SER A 354 -1.52 1.23 -12.22
CA SER A 354 -1.58 -0.23 -12.16
C SER A 354 -2.73 -0.76 -11.30
N SER A 355 -3.36 0.11 -10.50
CA SER A 355 -4.48 -0.19 -9.61
C SER A 355 -5.23 1.10 -9.30
N LEU A 356 -6.46 0.98 -8.80
CA LEU A 356 -7.20 2.13 -8.28
C LEU A 356 -6.40 2.81 -7.14
N GLY A 357 -6.34 4.14 -7.14
CA GLY A 357 -5.62 4.87 -6.09
C GLY A 357 -5.32 6.32 -6.40
N VAL A 358 -4.28 6.82 -5.74
CA VAL A 358 -3.75 8.18 -5.86
C VAL A 358 -2.32 8.09 -6.39
N TYR A 359 -1.99 8.91 -7.38
CA TYR A 359 -0.72 8.91 -8.08
C TYR A 359 -0.14 10.33 -8.14
N GLN A 360 1.11 10.49 -7.71
CA GLN A 360 1.77 11.79 -7.55
C GLN A 360 2.98 11.89 -8.49
N ASN A 361 3.07 12.98 -9.26
CA ASN A 361 4.28 13.32 -9.99
C ASN A 361 5.39 13.77 -9.04
N ARG A 362 6.65 13.55 -9.42
CA ARG A 362 7.83 13.87 -8.61
C ARG A 362 7.87 13.18 -7.25
N TYR A 363 7.16 12.07 -7.09
CA TYR A 363 6.99 11.38 -5.82
C TYR A 363 8.32 11.09 -5.14
N ASN A 364 9.33 10.60 -5.87
CA ASN A 364 10.62 10.26 -5.28
C ASN A 364 11.38 11.50 -4.80
N HIS A 365 11.31 12.61 -5.55
CA HIS A 365 11.92 13.88 -5.14
C HIS A 365 11.25 14.47 -3.89
N ILE A 366 9.92 14.42 -3.84
CA ILE A 366 9.13 14.86 -2.68
C ILE A 366 9.47 14.01 -1.46
N CYS A 367 9.50 12.68 -1.61
CA CYS A 367 9.84 11.78 -0.51
C CYS A 367 11.27 12.02 0.01
N LYS A 368 12.24 12.32 -0.84
CA LYS A 368 13.62 12.57 -0.41
C LYS A 368 13.84 13.94 0.25
N GLY A 369 12.80 14.77 0.40
CA GLY A 369 12.93 16.11 0.97
C GLY A 369 13.74 17.09 0.12
N THR A 370 14.12 16.69 -1.10
CA THR A 370 15.02 17.46 -2.00
C THR A 370 14.44 18.77 -2.51
N LEU A 371 13.15 19.02 -2.26
CA LEU A 371 12.39 20.18 -2.74
C LEU A 371 12.15 21.24 -1.64
N GLY A 372 12.80 21.14 -0.47
CA GLY A 372 12.59 22.09 0.64
C GLY A 372 11.14 22.09 1.16
N THR A 373 10.43 20.98 0.97
CA THR A 373 9.00 20.89 1.24
C THR A 373 8.75 20.80 2.73
N SER A 374 7.83 21.61 3.26
CA SER A 374 7.39 21.59 4.66
C SER A 374 6.63 20.30 5.08
N GLY A 375 6.76 19.21 4.31
CA GLY A 375 6.19 17.89 4.58
C GLY A 375 4.92 17.56 3.78
N GLY A 376 4.46 16.31 3.85
CA GLY A 376 3.35 15.79 3.04
C GLY A 376 3.77 15.33 1.63
N ILE A 377 3.07 14.33 1.08
CA ILE A 377 3.42 13.70 -0.20
C ILE A 377 2.68 14.35 -1.38
N ILE A 378 1.47 14.88 -1.16
CA ILE A 378 0.71 15.54 -2.22
C ILE A 378 1.27 16.92 -2.48
N HIS A 379 1.48 17.22 -3.76
CA HIS A 379 1.89 18.54 -4.26
C HIS A 379 1.06 18.87 -5.49
N GLY A 380 0.20 19.86 -5.39
CA GLY A 380 -0.77 20.23 -6.43
C GLY A 380 -0.12 20.84 -7.67
N TYR A 381 0.95 21.62 -7.50
CA TYR A 381 1.61 22.31 -8.61
C TYR A 381 2.23 21.37 -9.65
N VAL A 382 2.79 20.23 -9.21
CA VAL A 382 3.30 19.17 -10.12
C VAL A 382 2.20 18.23 -10.61
N GLY A 383 0.97 18.41 -10.13
CA GLY A 383 -0.18 17.61 -10.48
C GLY A 383 -0.22 16.24 -9.80
N ASN A 384 -1.42 15.82 -9.42
CA ASN A 384 -1.71 14.46 -8.96
C ASN A 384 -2.94 13.89 -9.67
N LEU A 385 -2.99 12.57 -9.75
CA LEU A 385 -4.06 11.82 -10.38
C LEU A 385 -4.73 10.94 -9.33
N THR A 386 -6.00 11.23 -9.05
CA THR A 386 -6.78 10.60 -7.98
C THR A 386 -8.03 9.96 -8.55
N HIS A 387 -8.27 8.68 -8.24
CA HIS A 387 -9.57 8.08 -8.53
C HIS A 387 -10.64 8.59 -7.54
N ARG A 388 -11.78 9.08 -8.04
CA ARG A 388 -12.81 9.79 -7.25
C ARG A 388 -13.30 8.99 -6.04
N SER A 389 -13.32 7.66 -6.10
CA SER A 389 -13.73 6.80 -4.98
C SER A 389 -12.92 7.01 -3.69
N PHE A 390 -11.69 7.52 -3.79
CA PHE A 390 -10.82 7.79 -2.65
C PHE A 390 -11.13 9.13 -1.97
N LEU A 391 -12.00 9.96 -2.54
CA LEU A 391 -12.38 11.27 -1.98
C LEU A 391 -13.78 11.26 -1.33
N ASN A 392 -14.35 10.08 -1.05
CA ASN A 392 -15.73 9.97 -0.56
C ASN A 392 -15.97 10.55 0.82
N LYS A 393 -14.94 10.63 1.65
CA LYS A 393 -15.01 11.21 2.99
C LYS A 393 -14.43 12.62 3.03
N LEU A 394 -13.98 13.16 1.90
CA LEU A 394 -13.27 14.43 1.85
C LEU A 394 -14.17 15.61 2.24
N SER A 395 -15.44 15.61 1.81
CA SER A 395 -16.39 16.66 2.16
C SER A 395 -16.69 16.76 3.66
N THR A 396 -16.50 15.67 4.40
CA THR A 396 -16.66 15.61 5.86
C THR A 396 -15.34 15.74 6.61
N PHE A 397 -14.21 15.82 5.91
CA PHE A 397 -12.91 15.97 6.54
C PHE A 397 -12.71 17.41 7.02
N PRO A 398 -12.32 17.65 8.29
CA PRO A 398 -12.22 18.99 8.85
C PRO A 398 -11.28 19.90 8.03
N ILE A 399 -11.76 21.11 7.70
CA ILE A 399 -10.94 22.14 7.05
C ILE A 399 -10.69 23.29 8.02
N MET A 400 -9.45 23.39 8.52
CA MET A 400 -9.04 24.44 9.44
C MET A 400 -8.70 25.72 8.68
N PRO A 401 -8.78 26.90 9.31
CA PRO A 401 -8.38 28.17 8.68
C PRO A 401 -6.97 28.14 8.09
N CYS A 402 -6.00 27.51 8.77
CA CYS A 402 -4.64 27.36 8.27
C CYS A 402 -4.54 26.47 7.02
N ALA A 403 -5.44 25.47 6.86
CA ALA A 403 -5.45 24.56 5.72
C ALA A 403 -5.69 25.29 4.39
N ARG A 404 -6.28 26.49 4.42
CA ARG A 404 -6.45 27.37 3.27
C ARG A 404 -5.12 27.88 2.69
N TYR A 405 -3.99 27.66 3.36
CA TYR A 405 -2.66 28.07 2.90
C TYR A 405 -1.73 26.88 2.63
N VAL A 406 -2.14 25.66 3.03
CA VAL A 406 -1.36 24.42 3.02
C VAL A 406 -2.26 23.23 2.62
N ASP A 407 -3.04 23.43 1.56
CA ASP A 407 -4.04 22.49 1.05
C ASP A 407 -3.46 21.12 0.66
N ASP A 408 -2.23 21.13 0.15
CA ASP A 408 -1.47 19.94 -0.19
C ASP A 408 -1.11 19.08 1.03
N GLN A 409 -0.71 19.72 2.13
CA GLN A 409 -0.46 19.06 3.43
C GLN A 409 -1.78 18.56 4.04
N TRP A 410 -2.85 19.35 3.93
CA TRP A 410 -4.18 18.97 4.39
C TRP A 410 -4.72 17.74 3.65
N LEU A 411 -4.59 17.70 2.32
CA LEU A 411 -5.01 16.54 1.53
C LEU A 411 -4.11 15.32 1.80
N SER A 412 -2.80 15.53 2.00
CA SER A 412 -1.90 14.44 2.44
C SER A 412 -2.37 13.83 3.76
N ALA A 413 -2.80 14.66 4.72
CA ALA A 413 -3.34 14.19 5.99
C ALA A 413 -4.68 13.46 5.80
N TYR A 414 -5.57 13.95 4.93
CA TYR A 414 -6.80 13.24 4.57
C TYR A 414 -6.51 11.82 4.08
N TYR A 415 -5.55 11.66 3.16
CA TYR A 415 -5.18 10.35 2.65
C TYR A 415 -4.62 9.45 3.74
N TYR A 416 -3.79 9.99 4.63
CA TYR A 416 -3.27 9.27 5.80
C TYR A 416 -4.40 8.75 6.70
N PHE A 417 -5.30 9.62 7.17
CA PHE A 417 -6.38 9.23 8.08
C PHE A 417 -7.38 8.23 7.48
N ASN A 418 -7.38 8.08 6.16
CA ASN A 418 -8.23 7.13 5.45
C ASN A 418 -7.47 5.89 4.95
N ASN A 419 -6.22 5.69 5.36
CA ASN A 419 -5.36 4.58 4.93
C ASN A 419 -5.22 4.49 3.40
N ILE A 420 -5.11 5.65 2.74
CA ILE A 420 -4.99 5.76 1.29
C ILE A 420 -3.53 5.89 0.92
N THR A 421 -3.00 4.88 0.23
CA THR A 421 -1.62 4.89 -0.26
C THR A 421 -1.49 5.81 -1.48
N ILE A 422 -0.54 6.74 -1.41
CA ILE A 422 -0.10 7.56 -2.54
C ILE A 422 1.04 6.85 -3.26
N ARG A 423 0.93 6.69 -4.58
CA ARG A 423 1.88 5.96 -5.41
C ARG A 423 2.65 6.91 -6.34
N PRO A 424 3.88 6.56 -6.75
CA PRO A 424 4.62 7.34 -7.74
C PRO A 424 4.00 7.21 -9.13
N THR A 425 4.03 8.30 -9.90
CA THR A 425 4.05 8.18 -11.36
C THR A 425 5.48 7.94 -11.86
N SER A 426 5.63 7.64 -13.15
CA SER A 426 6.94 7.58 -13.82
C SER A 426 7.55 8.96 -14.13
N ILE A 427 6.92 10.06 -13.71
CA ILE A 427 7.32 11.42 -14.05
C ILE A 427 8.03 12.07 -12.87
N GLU A 428 9.32 12.34 -13.02
CA GLU A 428 10.18 12.92 -11.97
C GLU A 428 10.81 14.28 -12.36
N SER A 429 10.71 14.69 -13.63
CA SER A 429 11.27 15.93 -14.16
C SER A 429 10.19 17.00 -14.39
N TYR A 430 10.54 18.28 -14.18
CA TYR A 430 9.62 19.38 -14.51
C TYR A 430 9.35 19.51 -16.01
N ASN A 431 10.33 19.24 -16.87
CA ASN A 431 10.18 19.26 -18.33
C ASN A 431 9.21 18.18 -18.85
N ASP A 432 8.90 17.20 -18.01
CA ASP A 432 7.92 16.16 -18.30
C ASP A 432 6.50 16.54 -17.86
N ILE A 433 6.36 17.61 -17.06
CA ILE A 433 5.11 18.10 -16.50
C ILE A 433 4.68 19.39 -17.22
N PHE A 434 5.60 20.34 -17.36
CA PHE A 434 5.31 21.68 -17.87
C PHE A 434 5.85 21.88 -19.29
N SER A 435 5.11 22.64 -20.08
CA SER A 435 5.50 23.06 -21.43
C SER A 435 6.46 24.25 -21.43
N VAL A 436 6.43 25.05 -20.38
CA VAL A 436 7.29 26.23 -20.21
C VAL A 436 7.99 26.14 -18.85
N THR A 437 9.32 26.13 -18.86
CA THR A 437 10.15 26.09 -17.65
C THR A 437 11.15 27.24 -17.63
N GLU A 438 11.44 27.77 -16.45
CA GLU A 438 12.47 28.79 -16.24
C GLU A 438 13.66 28.17 -15.52
N ASN A 439 14.85 28.17 -16.15
CA ASN A 439 16.05 27.50 -15.63
C ASN A 439 15.89 26.01 -15.27
N GLY A 440 14.96 25.31 -15.94
CA GLY A 440 14.64 23.90 -15.66
C GLY A 440 13.67 23.65 -14.49
N TYR A 441 13.05 24.72 -13.97
CA TYR A 441 12.02 24.70 -12.93
C TYR A 441 10.69 25.23 -13.47
N GLU A 442 9.61 25.11 -12.69
CA GLU A 442 8.35 25.79 -12.99
C GLU A 442 8.55 27.30 -13.19
N LYS A 443 7.72 27.91 -14.04
CA LYS A 443 7.79 29.36 -14.24
C LYS A 443 7.19 30.07 -13.01
N HIS A 444 7.98 30.89 -12.32
CA HIS A 444 7.51 31.62 -11.16
C HIS A 444 6.74 32.88 -11.58
N HIS A 445 5.41 32.84 -11.50
CA HIS A 445 4.59 34.03 -11.63
C HIS A 445 4.54 34.78 -10.29
N ALA A 446 5.28 35.89 -10.19
CA ALA A 446 5.53 36.62 -8.94
C ALA A 446 4.31 37.34 -8.31
N SER A 447 3.18 37.44 -9.00
CA SER A 447 1.99 38.14 -8.48
C SER A 447 1.18 37.24 -7.52
N ASN A 448 1.08 37.64 -6.26
CA ASN A 448 0.13 37.12 -5.25
C ASN A 448 0.28 35.64 -4.83
N GLN A 449 1.48 35.07 -4.93
CA GLN A 449 1.76 33.72 -4.42
C GLN A 449 1.54 33.62 -2.91
N LEU A 450 1.04 32.47 -2.45
CA LEU A 450 0.87 32.18 -1.01
C LEU A 450 2.21 32.09 -0.26
N SER A 451 3.26 31.60 -0.94
CA SER A 451 4.64 31.53 -0.40
C SER A 451 5.18 32.89 0.00
N ALA A 452 4.81 33.96 -0.72
CA ALA A 452 5.26 35.32 -0.46
C ALA A 452 4.71 35.91 0.86
N LEU A 453 3.71 35.29 1.48
CA LEU A 453 3.16 35.73 2.77
C LEU A 453 4.05 35.35 3.97
N GLY A 454 5.05 34.48 3.80
CA GLY A 454 5.98 34.08 4.87
C GLY A 454 5.36 33.24 6.00
N THR A 455 4.09 32.85 5.89
CA THR A 455 3.34 32.15 6.95
C THR A 455 3.19 30.64 6.72
N ARG A 456 3.77 30.10 5.63
CA ARG A 456 3.53 28.71 5.21
C ARG A 456 3.94 27.71 6.28
N ASP A 457 5.16 27.80 6.79
CA ASP A 457 5.67 26.84 7.79
C ASP A 457 4.87 26.91 9.09
N THR A 458 4.50 28.12 9.53
CA THR A 458 3.58 28.32 10.65
C THR A 458 2.20 27.69 10.40
N CYS A 459 1.66 27.79 9.18
CA CYS A 459 0.39 27.16 8.83
C CYS A 459 0.49 25.63 8.81
N VAL A 460 1.63 25.08 8.39
CA VAL A 460 1.89 23.63 8.47
C VAL A 460 1.97 23.18 9.92
N GLU A 461 2.66 23.92 10.79
CA GLU A 461 2.71 23.62 12.24
C GLU A 461 1.32 23.70 12.89
N GLN A 462 0.53 24.73 12.57
CA GLN A 462 -0.84 24.86 13.05
C GLN A 462 -1.72 23.70 12.55
N LEU A 463 -1.56 23.29 11.29
CA LEU A 463 -2.27 22.16 10.71
C LEU A 463 -1.89 20.86 11.44
N ALA A 464 -0.59 20.66 11.68
CA ALA A 464 -0.05 19.51 12.40
C ALA A 464 -0.62 19.42 13.83
N ILE A 465 -0.64 20.54 14.56
CA ILE A 465 -1.23 20.63 15.91
C ILE A 465 -2.74 20.33 15.86
N ALA A 466 -3.48 20.94 14.93
CA ALA A 466 -4.93 20.78 14.84
C ALA A 466 -5.34 19.34 14.52
N LEU A 467 -4.58 18.66 13.66
CA LEU A 467 -4.82 17.26 13.30
C LEU A 467 -4.13 16.26 14.23
N ARG A 468 -3.33 16.73 15.19
CA ARG A 468 -2.50 15.89 16.09
C ARG A 468 -1.57 14.97 15.30
N ILE A 469 -0.96 15.51 14.25
CA ILE A 469 0.02 14.81 13.40
C ILE A 469 1.36 15.54 13.42
N HIS A 470 2.40 14.87 12.93
CA HIS A 470 3.69 15.49 12.65
C HIS A 470 4.09 15.18 11.21
N PHE A 471 4.34 16.22 10.42
CA PHE A 471 4.86 16.04 9.07
C PHE A 471 6.37 15.75 9.13
N ILE A 472 6.81 14.65 8.54
CA ILE A 472 8.23 14.27 8.51
C ILE A 472 8.82 14.75 7.19
N GLN A 473 9.97 15.43 7.25
CA GLN A 473 10.69 15.91 6.05
C GLN A 473 11.41 14.78 5.28
N ASN A 474 11.41 13.55 5.80
CA ASN A 474 12.06 12.38 5.22
C ASN A 474 11.03 11.27 4.95
N GLY A 475 10.39 11.33 3.78
CA GLY A 475 10.00 10.22 2.88
C GLY A 475 9.33 8.93 3.34
N SER A 476 9.22 8.65 4.63
CA SER A 476 8.40 7.58 5.15
C SER A 476 7.03 8.20 5.40
N GLY A 477 6.07 8.00 4.50
CA GLY A 477 4.68 8.44 4.65
C GLY A 477 3.94 7.92 5.90
N SER A 478 4.65 7.48 6.93
CA SER A 478 4.19 7.22 8.28
C SER A 478 4.25 8.52 9.09
N ILE A 479 3.10 9.03 9.50
CA ILE A 479 3.04 9.97 10.63
C ILE A 479 3.54 9.20 11.85
N VAL A 480 4.61 9.69 12.46
CA VAL A 480 5.23 9.07 13.63
C VAL A 480 4.62 9.71 14.86
N ARG A 481 4.01 8.87 15.69
CA ARG A 481 3.35 9.29 16.94
C ARG A 481 4.38 9.54 18.03
N PHE A 482 4.22 10.60 18.81
CA PHE A 482 5.07 10.91 19.97
C PHE A 482 4.30 10.61 21.26
N LEU A 483 4.65 9.55 21.97
CA LEU A 483 3.91 9.15 23.17
C LEU A 483 3.90 10.24 24.25
N GLN A 484 4.98 10.99 24.43
CA GLN A 484 5.04 12.08 25.40
C GLN A 484 4.03 13.22 25.12
N LYS A 485 3.54 13.33 23.87
CA LYS A 485 2.59 14.37 23.46
C LYS A 485 1.13 13.90 23.57
N GLU A 486 0.89 12.65 23.96
CA GLU A 486 -0.46 12.16 24.19
C GLU A 486 -1.09 12.83 25.40
N ALA A 487 -2.38 13.15 25.32
CA ALA A 487 -3.09 13.84 26.40
C ALA A 487 -3.10 13.04 27.72
N SER A 488 -3.04 11.70 27.63
CA SER A 488 -2.97 10.80 28.79
C SER A 488 -1.54 10.53 29.26
N SER A 489 -0.53 11.12 28.62
CA SER A 489 0.88 10.87 28.92
C SER A 489 1.33 11.58 30.19
N ILE A 490 2.06 10.84 31.03
CA ILE A 490 2.77 11.35 32.20
C ILE A 490 4.21 10.86 32.05
N SER A 491 5.17 11.78 32.05
CA SER A 491 6.58 11.45 31.84
C SER A 491 7.46 12.03 32.94
N GLY A 492 8.59 11.39 33.17
CA GLY A 492 9.57 11.87 34.13
C GLY A 492 10.93 11.19 33.97
N SER A 493 11.82 11.48 34.88
CA SER A 493 13.12 10.83 35.03
C SER A 493 13.38 10.59 36.52
N TYR A 494 14.30 9.67 36.81
CA TYR A 494 14.79 9.48 38.18
C TYR A 494 16.10 10.23 38.39
N THR A 495 16.42 10.50 39.65
CA THR A 495 17.78 10.88 40.05
C THR A 495 18.62 9.61 40.18
N TYR A 496 19.27 9.22 39.08
CA TYR A 496 20.12 8.03 39.04
C TYR A 496 21.44 8.23 39.82
N PRO A 497 22.02 7.16 40.39
CA PRO A 497 23.35 7.21 41.01
C PRO A 497 24.41 7.83 40.08
N SER A 498 25.20 8.77 40.60
CA SER A 498 26.29 9.41 39.84
C SER A 498 27.50 8.48 39.76
N LEU A 499 28.02 8.27 38.55
CA LEU A 499 29.23 7.46 38.32
C LEU A 499 30.09 8.08 37.20
N PRO A 500 30.78 9.22 37.39
CA PRO A 500 31.65 9.76 36.35
C PRO A 500 32.81 8.80 36.01
N PRO A 501 33.22 8.64 34.74
CA PRO A 501 32.74 9.31 33.53
C PRO A 501 31.58 8.59 32.82
N TYR A 502 30.84 7.73 33.52
CA TYR A 502 29.71 6.98 32.96
C TYR A 502 28.39 7.73 33.08
N HIS A 503 27.52 7.51 32.09
CA HIS A 503 26.19 8.11 32.00
C HIS A 503 25.11 7.03 31.95
N PRO A 504 24.01 7.15 32.71
CA PRO A 504 22.93 6.18 32.66
C PRO A 504 22.18 6.25 31.32
N THR A 505 21.65 5.11 30.89
CA THR A 505 20.92 4.93 29.63
C THR A 505 19.66 4.09 29.89
N SER A 506 19.19 3.30 28.91
CA SER A 506 17.93 2.56 28.99
C SER A 506 17.90 1.63 30.22
N ALA A 507 16.70 1.46 30.78
CA ALA A 507 16.49 0.57 31.92
C ALA A 507 15.54 -0.57 31.56
N SER A 508 15.88 -1.80 31.96
CA SER A 508 14.95 -2.94 31.88
C SER A 508 14.21 -3.11 33.19
N PHE A 509 12.97 -3.60 33.10
CA PHE A 509 12.05 -3.71 34.22
C PHE A 509 11.64 -5.15 34.47
N LEU A 510 11.58 -5.54 35.76
CA LEU A 510 11.02 -6.81 36.22
C LEU A 510 10.26 -6.60 37.52
N MET A 511 9.03 -7.11 37.61
CA MET A 511 8.34 -7.26 38.89
C MET A 511 8.70 -8.63 39.48
N TYR A 512 9.42 -8.65 40.61
CA TYR A 512 9.85 -9.88 41.27
C TYR A 512 9.42 -9.88 42.73
N ASN A 513 8.63 -10.87 43.16
CA ASN A 513 8.12 -10.96 44.54
C ASN A 513 7.50 -9.63 45.06
N ARG A 514 6.67 -8.98 44.23
CA ARG A 514 6.04 -7.66 44.48
C ARG A 514 7.03 -6.49 44.61
N THR A 515 8.30 -6.70 44.28
CA THR A 515 9.32 -5.66 44.26
C THR A 515 9.62 -5.25 42.82
N PRO A 516 9.41 -3.99 42.44
CA PRO A 516 9.76 -3.49 41.11
C PRO A 516 11.27 -3.29 41.00
N LEU A 517 11.92 -4.09 40.17
CA LEU A 517 13.34 -4.02 39.86
C LEU A 517 13.58 -3.29 38.54
N LEU A 518 14.61 -2.44 38.52
CA LEU A 518 15.16 -1.86 37.30
C LEU A 518 16.65 -2.17 37.18
N ASN A 519 17.08 -2.71 36.04
CA ASN A 519 18.49 -2.68 35.68
C ASN A 519 18.76 -1.52 34.74
N VAL A 520 19.65 -0.61 35.12
CA VAL A 520 20.03 0.57 34.33
C VAL A 520 21.43 0.39 33.79
N ARG A 521 21.59 0.53 32.48
CA ARG A 521 22.88 0.51 31.81
C ARG A 521 23.58 1.86 31.96
N TYR A 522 24.88 1.85 32.17
CA TYR A 522 25.75 3.03 32.25
C TYR A 522 26.87 2.92 31.22
N VAL A 523 27.11 3.98 30.44
CA VAL A 523 28.09 3.98 29.34
C VAL A 523 29.14 5.08 29.52
N ASN A 524 30.39 4.81 29.14
CA ASN A 524 31.50 5.77 29.24
C ASN A 524 31.67 6.65 27.98
N TYR A 525 30.61 6.85 27.19
CA TYR A 525 30.68 7.65 25.97
C TYR A 525 29.49 8.59 25.85
N LEU A 526 29.64 9.58 24.96
CA LEU A 526 28.56 10.44 24.50
C LEU A 526 28.40 10.30 22.99
N LEU A 527 27.18 10.51 22.50
CA LEU A 527 26.91 10.61 21.07
C LEU A 527 26.81 12.09 20.66
N THR A 528 27.51 12.48 19.60
CA THR A 528 27.33 13.81 18.96
C THR A 528 25.93 13.92 18.35
N PRO A 529 25.42 15.13 18.02
CA PRO A 529 24.15 15.26 17.32
C PRO A 529 24.03 14.38 16.06
N GLU A 530 25.14 14.15 15.35
CA GLU A 530 25.22 13.30 14.14
C GLU A 530 25.31 11.79 14.46
N GLY A 531 25.41 11.40 15.74
CA GLY A 531 25.47 10.01 16.19
C GLY A 531 26.90 9.43 16.28
N ARG A 532 27.94 10.27 16.37
CA ARG A 532 29.33 9.79 16.52
C ARG A 532 29.71 9.62 17.99
N TYR A 533 30.54 8.61 18.29
CA TYR A 533 31.00 8.34 19.65
C TYR A 533 32.11 9.31 20.09
N ILE A 534 31.95 9.87 21.28
CA ILE A 534 33.00 10.52 22.08
C ILE A 534 33.26 9.59 23.25
N ILE A 535 34.36 8.83 23.22
CA ILE A 535 34.66 7.79 24.21
C ILE A 535 35.56 8.36 25.31
N HIS A 536 35.15 8.21 26.57
CA HIS A 536 35.91 8.64 27.74
C HIS A 536 36.72 7.47 28.31
N ASP A 537 37.73 7.05 27.56
CA ASP A 537 38.71 6.04 27.97
C ASP A 537 40.05 6.29 27.25
N GLU A 538 41.17 6.20 27.95
CA GLU A 538 42.50 6.49 27.38
C GLU A 538 42.86 5.58 26.20
N LYS A 539 42.31 4.36 26.17
CA LYS A 539 42.51 3.38 25.09
C LYS A 539 41.40 3.40 24.03
N GLY A 540 40.38 4.26 24.19
CA GLY A 540 39.20 4.30 23.34
C GLY A 540 38.26 3.10 23.51
N SER A 541 38.30 2.43 24.66
CA SER A 541 37.45 1.27 24.95
C SER A 541 36.02 1.69 25.32
N LEU A 542 35.03 1.03 24.73
CA LEU A 542 33.62 1.15 25.15
C LEU A 542 33.40 0.30 26.40
N LYS A 543 32.91 0.90 27.47
CA LYS A 543 32.71 0.24 28.76
C LYS A 543 31.27 0.43 29.21
N THR A 544 30.66 -0.68 29.61
CA THR A 544 29.31 -0.71 30.16
C THR A 544 29.34 -1.17 31.62
N GLU A 545 28.65 -0.42 32.47
CA GLU A 545 28.37 -0.76 33.86
C GLU A 545 26.86 -0.92 34.05
N ASN A 546 26.43 -1.67 35.06
CA ASN A 546 25.01 -1.87 35.34
C ASN A 546 24.69 -1.58 36.81
N TYR A 547 23.53 -0.99 37.05
CA TYR A 547 22.98 -0.79 38.39
C TYR A 547 21.64 -1.49 38.51
N LEU A 548 21.50 -2.28 39.57
CA LEU A 548 20.22 -2.84 39.98
C LEU A 548 19.56 -1.86 40.98
N LEU A 549 18.35 -1.45 40.67
CA LEU A 549 17.55 -0.52 41.45
C LEU A 549 16.26 -1.18 41.90
N THR A 550 15.75 -0.75 43.06
CA THR A 550 14.37 -1.02 43.50
C THR A 550 13.58 0.27 43.43
N LEU A 551 12.34 0.21 42.95
CA LEU A 551 11.43 1.35 42.94
C LEU A 551 10.42 1.29 44.10
N SER A 552 9.77 2.42 44.38
CA SER A 552 8.51 2.44 45.13
C SER A 552 7.38 1.74 44.37
N ASP A 553 6.32 1.37 45.09
CA ASP A 553 5.12 0.73 44.51
C ASP A 553 4.44 1.60 43.44
N ASP A 554 4.52 2.93 43.57
CA ASP A 554 4.02 3.88 42.56
C ASP A 554 4.97 4.09 41.37
N LEU A 555 6.10 3.40 41.37
CA LEU A 555 7.15 3.41 40.35
C LEU A 555 7.82 4.78 40.13
N ASN A 556 7.61 5.76 41.02
CA ASN A 556 8.08 7.13 40.81
C ASN A 556 9.40 7.45 41.54
N THR A 557 9.82 6.64 42.52
CA THR A 557 11.02 6.89 43.32
C THR A 557 11.95 5.69 43.38
N ILE A 558 13.27 5.93 43.29
CA ILE A 558 14.28 4.90 43.58
C ILE A 558 14.39 4.75 45.10
N LYS A 559 14.24 3.53 45.60
CA LYS A 559 14.36 3.20 47.04
C LYS A 559 15.77 2.77 47.41
N HIS A 560 16.33 1.84 46.64
CA HIS A 560 17.69 1.34 46.83
C HIS A 560 18.37 1.19 45.48
N SER A 561 19.69 1.34 45.47
CA SER A 561 20.54 1.18 44.28
C SER A 561 21.82 0.45 44.65
N SER A 562 22.20 -0.54 43.85
CA SER A 562 23.48 -1.23 43.98
C SER A 562 24.11 -1.43 42.60
N ARG A 563 25.41 -1.17 42.48
CA ARG A 563 26.17 -1.53 41.28
C ARG A 563 26.16 -3.05 41.13
N LEU A 564 25.79 -3.55 39.96
CA LEU A 564 25.77 -4.97 39.64
C LEU A 564 27.17 -5.41 39.23
N GLN A 565 27.82 -6.22 40.07
CA GLN A 565 29.17 -6.71 39.82
C GLN A 565 29.14 -8.04 39.05
N ASN A 566 29.86 -8.12 37.94
CA ASN A 566 30.00 -9.36 37.18
C ASN A 566 31.04 -10.27 37.85
N VAL A 567 30.60 -11.39 38.44
CA VAL A 567 31.47 -12.38 39.08
C VAL A 567 31.58 -13.59 38.16
N THR A 568 32.72 -13.72 37.48
CA THR A 568 32.92 -14.79 36.50
C THR A 568 34.40 -15.18 36.34
N ASN A 569 34.62 -16.45 35.97
CA ASN A 569 35.92 -16.98 35.58
C ASN A 569 36.09 -17.03 34.04
N LEU A 570 35.15 -16.44 33.28
CA LEU A 570 35.24 -16.39 31.82
C LEU A 570 36.50 -15.63 31.38
N PRO A 571 37.31 -16.19 30.46
CA PRO A 571 38.55 -15.56 30.06
C PRO A 571 38.26 -14.29 29.25
N ARG A 572 38.73 -13.15 29.74
CA ARG A 572 38.72 -11.90 28.98
C ARG A 572 39.64 -12.02 27.77
N ARG A 573 39.09 -11.82 26.56
CA ARG A 573 39.84 -12.01 25.32
C ARG A 573 40.37 -10.71 24.74
N ARG A 574 39.61 -9.61 24.84
CA ARG A 574 40.03 -8.26 24.39
C ARG A 574 39.52 -7.15 25.30
N ASP A 575 40.05 -5.94 25.07
CA ASP A 575 39.85 -4.75 25.90
C ASP A 575 38.93 -3.69 25.24
N THR A 576 38.45 -3.88 24.00
CA THR A 576 37.81 -2.80 23.21
C THR A 576 36.34 -2.53 23.54
N ILE A 577 35.57 -3.55 23.93
CA ILE A 577 34.17 -3.44 24.39
C ILE A 577 34.02 -4.32 25.64
N GLN A 578 33.64 -3.72 26.76
CA GLN A 578 33.65 -4.34 28.09
C GLN A 578 32.30 -4.22 28.79
N GLY A 579 31.99 -5.21 29.62
CA GLY A 579 30.74 -5.31 30.35
C GLY A 579 29.59 -5.89 29.52
N ILE A 580 28.43 -5.99 30.18
CA ILE A 580 27.20 -6.56 29.61
C ILE A 580 26.28 -5.41 29.21
N GLU A 581 25.96 -5.35 27.92
CA GLU A 581 25.08 -4.36 27.31
C GLU A 581 23.63 -4.84 27.34
N ASP A 582 22.69 -3.89 27.47
CA ASP A 582 21.26 -4.10 27.25
C ASP A 582 20.68 -5.32 28.01
N ILE A 583 21.00 -5.40 29.31
CA ILE A 583 20.51 -6.46 30.20
C ILE A 583 18.99 -6.41 30.29
N ARG A 584 18.35 -7.56 30.02
CA ARG A 584 16.95 -7.84 30.32
C ARG A 584 16.88 -8.74 31.54
N LEU A 585 16.22 -8.25 32.58
CA LEU A 585 15.90 -9.03 33.78
C LEU A 585 14.69 -9.93 33.49
N TYR A 586 14.71 -11.17 33.97
CA TYR A 586 13.55 -12.07 33.93
C TYR A 586 13.59 -13.04 35.11
N GLU A 587 12.45 -13.63 35.43
CA GLU A 587 12.35 -14.65 36.48
C GLU A 587 12.26 -16.04 35.84
N PHE A 588 13.05 -16.98 36.36
CA PHE A 588 12.93 -18.40 36.03
C PHE A 588 13.17 -19.25 37.28
N ASN A 589 12.29 -20.21 37.55
CA ASN A 589 12.35 -21.09 38.73
C ASN A 589 12.52 -20.33 40.07
N GLY A 590 11.84 -19.19 40.22
CA GLY A 590 11.90 -18.36 41.44
C GLY A 590 13.18 -17.55 41.60
N GLN A 591 14.10 -17.57 40.63
CA GLN A 591 15.37 -16.85 40.64
C GLN A 591 15.33 -15.70 39.62
N VAL A 592 15.86 -14.54 40.00
CA VAL A 592 16.09 -13.43 39.05
C VAL A 592 17.31 -13.77 38.20
N ARG A 593 17.13 -13.72 36.89
CA ARG A 593 18.14 -13.98 35.87
C ARG A 593 18.31 -12.77 34.96
N LEU A 594 19.40 -12.76 34.21
CA LEU A 594 19.71 -11.77 33.20
C LEU A 594 20.01 -12.41 31.85
N ILE A 595 19.70 -11.67 30.79
CA ILE A 595 20.29 -11.89 29.47
C ILE A 595 20.74 -10.55 28.90
N GLY A 596 21.94 -10.49 28.35
CA GLY A 596 22.49 -9.27 27.75
C GLY A 596 23.49 -9.57 26.64
N THR A 597 23.89 -8.53 25.92
CA THR A 597 24.89 -8.63 24.85
C THR A 597 26.28 -8.38 25.43
N GLN A 598 27.27 -9.15 25.03
CA GLN A 598 28.65 -8.91 25.42
C GLN A 598 29.62 -9.24 24.28
N ARG A 599 30.82 -8.67 24.35
CA ARG A 599 31.96 -9.00 23.47
C ARG A 599 33.23 -9.37 24.24
N GLU A 600 33.32 -8.95 25.51
CA GLU A 600 34.50 -9.12 26.38
C GLU A 600 35.00 -10.57 26.50
N TRP A 601 34.07 -11.53 26.52
CA TRP A 601 34.33 -12.96 26.68
C TRP A 601 34.18 -13.76 25.38
N SER A 602 33.97 -13.09 24.24
CA SER A 602 33.84 -13.72 22.93
C SER A 602 35.20 -14.16 22.36
N GLN A 603 35.23 -15.27 21.60
CA GLN A 603 36.47 -15.80 21.03
C GLN A 603 36.98 -14.98 19.84
N ASN A 604 36.08 -14.50 18.99
CA ASN A 604 36.39 -13.93 17.67
C ASN A 604 35.90 -12.49 17.50
N ASP A 605 35.80 -11.72 18.59
CA ASP A 605 35.34 -10.33 18.53
C ASP A 605 33.88 -10.13 18.07
N GLU A 606 33.10 -11.19 18.17
CA GLU A 606 31.68 -11.20 17.80
C GLU A 606 30.83 -10.83 19.02
N ASN A 607 29.71 -10.14 18.82
CA ASN A 607 28.74 -9.97 19.90
C ASN A 607 28.04 -11.32 20.14
N ARG A 608 27.94 -11.69 21.42
CA ARG A 608 27.25 -12.89 21.88
C ARG A 608 26.31 -12.56 23.02
N MET A 609 25.27 -13.38 23.18
CA MET A 609 24.44 -13.28 24.37
C MET A 609 25.16 -13.91 25.56
N VAL A 610 24.95 -13.35 26.74
CA VAL A 610 25.34 -13.93 28.03
C VAL A 610 24.09 -14.05 28.91
N ILE A 611 23.95 -15.20 29.55
CA ILE A 611 22.90 -15.48 30.54
C ILE A 611 23.55 -15.67 31.91
N GLY A 612 22.87 -15.29 32.99
CA GLY A 612 23.31 -15.60 34.35
C GLY A 612 22.27 -15.28 35.39
N ASP A 613 22.65 -15.45 36.66
CA ASP A 613 21.76 -15.27 37.81
C ASP A 613 22.13 -14.00 38.58
N ILE A 614 21.15 -13.37 39.20
CA ILE A 614 21.36 -12.22 40.09
C ILE A 614 21.25 -12.69 41.55
N SER A 615 22.35 -12.57 42.29
CA SER A 615 22.41 -12.85 43.72
C SER A 615 22.85 -11.59 44.47
N GLY A 616 21.90 -10.92 45.13
CA GLY A 616 22.16 -9.62 45.76
C GLY A 616 22.59 -8.56 44.74
N SER A 617 23.81 -8.04 44.87
CA SER A 617 24.41 -7.08 43.94
C SER A 617 25.38 -7.71 42.95
N GLU A 618 25.36 -9.03 42.79
CA GLU A 618 26.27 -9.77 41.92
C GLU A 618 25.52 -10.47 40.79
N ALA A 619 26.07 -10.37 39.58
CA ALA A 619 25.73 -11.21 38.45
C ALA A 619 26.69 -12.41 38.45
N ILE A 620 26.16 -13.59 38.78
CA ILE A 620 26.90 -14.84 38.97
C ILE A 620 26.49 -15.87 37.92
N HIS A 621 27.25 -16.98 37.84
CA HIS A 621 27.00 -18.07 36.89
C HIS A 621 26.86 -17.61 35.43
N LEU A 622 27.66 -16.61 35.03
CA LEU A 622 27.62 -16.06 33.68
C LEU A 622 28.06 -17.08 32.63
N GLU A 623 27.21 -17.34 31.64
CA GLU A 623 27.46 -18.24 30.54
C GLU A 623 27.26 -17.54 29.19
N VAL A 624 28.29 -17.60 28.33
CA VAL A 624 28.21 -17.12 26.95
C VAL A 624 27.48 -18.15 26.10
N ILE A 625 26.49 -17.71 25.33
CA ILE A 625 25.64 -18.57 24.52
C ILE A 625 25.98 -18.40 23.03
N GLU A 626 26.25 -19.51 22.36
CA GLU A 626 26.43 -19.55 20.92
C GLU A 626 25.09 -19.48 20.18
N PRO A 627 25.01 -18.73 19.08
CA PRO A 627 23.82 -18.68 18.24
C PRO A 627 23.54 -20.01 17.52
N PRO A 628 22.33 -20.21 16.98
CA PRO A 628 22.01 -21.41 16.20
C PRO A 628 22.86 -21.52 14.93
N ASN A 629 23.27 -20.40 14.35
CA ASN A 629 24.09 -20.31 13.14
C ASN A 629 25.23 -19.31 13.36
N ALA A 630 26.32 -19.41 12.59
CA ALA A 630 27.44 -18.47 12.69
C ALA A 630 27.00 -17.03 12.33
N THR A 631 27.16 -16.11 13.27
CA THR A 631 26.82 -14.69 13.11
C THR A 631 27.86 -13.81 13.79
N TRP A 632 28.04 -12.59 13.25
CA TRP A 632 28.98 -11.62 13.82
C TRP A 632 28.40 -10.86 15.02
N CYS A 633 27.08 -10.69 15.07
CA CYS A 633 26.43 -9.84 16.07
C CYS A 633 25.13 -10.47 16.56
N GLU A 634 25.15 -10.99 17.79
CA GLU A 634 23.96 -11.40 18.52
C GLU A 634 23.54 -10.33 19.52
N LYS A 635 22.25 -10.00 19.49
CA LYS A 635 21.59 -9.02 20.36
C LYS A 635 20.08 -9.23 20.33
N ASN A 636 19.36 -8.59 21.24
CA ASN A 636 17.90 -8.51 21.24
C ASN A 636 17.15 -9.86 21.36
N TRP A 637 17.77 -10.89 21.95
CA TRP A 637 17.05 -12.11 22.31
C TRP A 637 16.12 -11.83 23.49
N ILE A 638 14.86 -12.29 23.38
CA ILE A 638 13.82 -11.99 24.37
C ILE A 638 13.46 -13.24 25.17
N PRO A 639 13.68 -13.27 26.49
CA PRO A 639 13.21 -14.35 27.35
C PRO A 639 11.70 -14.57 27.23
N LEU A 640 11.31 -15.83 27.10
CA LEU A 640 9.94 -16.31 27.04
C LEU A 640 9.82 -17.47 28.02
N VAL A 641 9.47 -17.14 29.26
CA VAL A 641 9.56 -18.08 30.38
C VAL A 641 8.18 -18.58 30.80
N SER A 642 8.08 -19.87 31.08
CA SER A 642 6.93 -20.52 31.73
C SER A 642 7.42 -21.43 32.85
N GLU A 643 6.50 -22.00 33.66
CA GLU A 643 6.80 -22.70 34.93
C GLU A 643 7.92 -23.75 34.87
N ASN A 644 8.29 -24.29 33.69
CA ASN A 644 9.43 -25.19 33.53
C ASN A 644 10.17 -25.03 32.19
N ARG A 645 9.96 -23.93 31.46
CA ARG A 645 10.63 -23.71 30.16
C ARG A 645 11.25 -22.34 30.11
N GLU A 646 12.56 -22.35 29.86
CA GLU A 646 13.36 -21.16 29.55
C GLU A 646 13.58 -21.13 28.03
N GLU A 647 12.78 -20.33 27.33
CA GLU A 647 12.83 -20.16 25.89
C GLU A 647 13.22 -18.72 25.55
N PHE A 648 13.67 -18.50 24.31
CA PHE A 648 14.06 -17.19 23.82
C PHE A 648 13.50 -16.96 22.43
N ILE A 649 12.85 -15.81 22.22
CA ILE A 649 12.56 -15.31 20.88
C ILE A 649 13.90 -14.86 20.28
N TYR A 650 14.34 -15.58 19.25
CA TYR A 650 15.59 -15.33 18.51
C TYR A 650 15.38 -14.30 17.39
N LYS A 651 14.30 -14.46 16.61
CA LYS A 651 13.92 -13.58 15.50
C LYS A 651 12.43 -13.36 15.47
N TRP A 652 12.03 -12.24 14.88
CA TRP A 652 10.62 -11.88 14.67
C TRP A 652 10.14 -12.12 13.23
N PHE A 653 11.02 -12.49 12.28
CA PHE A 653 10.64 -12.83 10.91
C PHE A 653 11.59 -13.86 10.25
N PRO A 654 11.10 -15.08 9.94
CA PRO A 654 9.95 -15.68 10.61
C PRO A 654 10.14 -15.63 12.14
N LEU A 655 9.05 -15.70 12.92
CA LEU A 655 9.16 -15.73 14.37
C LEU A 655 9.86 -17.04 14.76
N GLN A 656 11.07 -16.95 15.32
CA GLN A 656 11.88 -18.10 15.72
C GLN A 656 12.05 -18.13 17.23
N ILE A 657 11.70 -19.25 17.86
CA ILE A 657 11.82 -19.47 19.29
C ILE A 657 12.68 -20.71 19.52
N GLY A 658 13.58 -20.61 20.49
CA GLY A 658 14.50 -21.70 20.83
C GLY A 658 14.79 -21.79 22.31
N SER A 659 15.51 -22.85 22.68
CA SER A 659 15.97 -23.11 24.04
C SER A 659 17.49 -23.29 24.04
N VAL A 660 18.12 -22.99 25.17
CA VAL A 660 19.57 -23.13 25.31
C VAL A 660 19.92 -24.54 25.74
N GLU A 661 20.72 -25.23 24.93
CA GLU A 661 21.22 -26.57 25.18
C GLU A 661 22.74 -26.57 24.97
N ASN A 662 23.51 -27.06 25.94
CA ASN A 662 24.98 -27.13 25.85
C ASN A 662 25.63 -25.79 25.42
N LYS A 663 25.16 -24.67 26.01
CA LYS A 663 25.63 -23.30 25.71
C LYS A 663 25.39 -22.85 24.27
N ARG A 664 24.42 -23.43 23.57
CA ARG A 664 23.98 -23.01 22.24
C ARG A 664 22.47 -22.86 22.22
N LEU A 665 21.99 -21.83 21.52
CA LEU A 665 20.57 -21.71 21.23
C LEU A 665 20.16 -22.68 20.11
N SER A 666 19.19 -23.55 20.39
CA SER A 666 18.60 -24.47 19.42
C SER A 666 17.17 -24.00 19.09
N ILE A 667 16.88 -23.75 17.82
CA ILE A 667 15.56 -23.30 17.35
C ILE A 667 14.65 -24.51 17.16
N HIS A 668 13.50 -24.51 17.83
CA HIS A 668 12.51 -25.58 17.74
C HIS A 668 11.14 -25.12 17.23
N THR A 669 10.88 -23.81 17.26
CA THR A 669 9.62 -23.23 16.77
C THR A 669 9.90 -22.16 15.73
N GLU A 670 9.20 -22.24 14.61
CA GLU A 670 9.19 -21.21 13.55
C GLU A 670 7.75 -20.93 13.12
N LEU A 671 7.32 -19.67 13.21
CA LEU A 671 5.98 -19.24 12.80
C LEU A 671 6.07 -18.14 11.74
N ALA A 672 5.21 -18.23 10.73
CA ALA A 672 5.11 -17.19 9.71
C ALA A 672 4.66 -15.87 10.31
N MET A 673 5.28 -14.78 9.88
CA MET A 673 4.96 -13.42 10.30
C MET A 673 4.71 -12.53 9.09
N PRO A 674 3.91 -11.46 9.22
CA PRO A 674 3.73 -10.50 8.13
C PRO A 674 5.06 -9.86 7.69
N PRO A 675 5.25 -9.49 6.40
CA PRO A 675 6.51 -8.95 5.89
C PRO A 675 7.08 -7.75 6.65
N ILE A 676 6.23 -6.94 7.29
CA ILE A 676 6.68 -5.81 8.11
C ILE A 676 7.63 -6.23 9.25
N PHE A 677 7.51 -7.47 9.74
CA PHE A 677 8.36 -7.99 10.81
C PHE A 677 9.79 -8.29 10.37
N GLU A 678 10.10 -8.32 9.07
CA GLU A 678 11.47 -8.48 8.56
C GLU A 678 12.42 -7.42 9.15
N ARG A 679 11.90 -6.22 9.37
CA ARG A 679 12.62 -5.08 9.93
C ARG A 679 12.57 -5.01 11.45
N ILE A 680 11.69 -5.78 12.09
CA ILE A 680 11.42 -5.72 13.53
C ILE A 680 12.45 -6.54 14.32
N ARG A 681 12.84 -6.01 15.48
CA ARG A 681 13.75 -6.62 16.46
C ARG A 681 13.12 -6.59 17.85
N GLY A 682 13.51 -7.52 18.70
CA GLY A 682 13.01 -7.59 20.08
C GLY A 682 13.49 -6.40 20.91
N SER A 683 12.61 -5.85 21.76
CA SER A 683 12.96 -4.77 22.69
C SER A 683 12.85 -5.24 24.14
N THR A 684 11.65 -5.50 24.65
CA THR A 684 11.40 -5.80 26.07
C THR A 684 11.05 -7.27 26.31
N ILE A 685 11.10 -7.72 27.58
CA ILE A 685 10.45 -8.97 28.01
C ILE A 685 8.92 -8.86 27.89
N PRO A 686 8.17 -9.97 27.73
CA PRO A 686 6.72 -9.91 27.70
C PRO A 686 6.12 -9.47 29.04
N GLN A 687 4.98 -8.78 28.97
CA GLN A 687 4.07 -8.59 30.10
C GLN A 687 2.77 -9.35 29.83
N ILE A 688 2.14 -9.90 30.88
CA ILE A 688 0.84 -10.55 30.74
C ILE A 688 -0.23 -9.46 30.71
N GLY A 689 -0.89 -9.31 29.57
CA GLY A 689 -1.98 -8.39 29.35
C GLY A 689 -3.23 -8.69 30.18
N PRO A 690 -4.15 -7.71 30.31
CA PRO A 690 -5.46 -7.94 30.95
C PRO A 690 -6.31 -8.98 30.22
N ASP A 691 -5.98 -9.26 28.95
CA ASP A 691 -6.58 -10.30 28.11
C ASP A 691 -5.92 -11.67 28.26
N GLY A 692 -4.92 -11.81 29.14
CA GLY A 692 -4.16 -13.03 29.35
C GLY A 692 -3.10 -13.32 28.27
N ASN A 693 -2.96 -12.44 27.28
CA ASN A 693 -2.00 -12.57 26.18
C ASN A 693 -0.65 -11.95 26.52
N LEU A 694 0.35 -12.22 25.70
CA LEU A 694 1.71 -11.71 25.88
C LEU A 694 1.87 -10.39 25.11
N TRP A 695 2.16 -9.33 25.84
CA TRP A 695 2.41 -8.00 25.29
C TRP A 695 3.91 -7.75 25.23
N PHE A 696 4.38 -7.20 24.12
CA PHE A 696 5.79 -6.90 23.88
C PHE A 696 5.94 -5.47 23.38
N VAL A 697 7.07 -4.85 23.70
CA VAL A 697 7.60 -3.74 22.91
C VAL A 697 8.66 -4.30 21.98
N VAL A 698 8.52 -3.98 20.70
CA VAL A 698 9.50 -4.29 19.65
C VAL A 698 9.98 -2.99 19.02
N HIS A 699 11.09 -3.02 18.28
CA HIS A 699 11.60 -1.84 17.59
C HIS A 699 12.10 -2.15 16.18
N TYR A 700 12.20 -1.11 15.37
CA TYR A 700 12.97 -1.12 14.13
C TYR A 700 13.66 0.25 13.96
N SER A 701 14.63 0.32 13.05
CA SER A 701 15.35 1.58 12.78
C SER A 701 15.42 1.90 11.30
N ASP A 702 15.49 3.19 11.00
CA ASP A 702 15.93 3.72 9.72
C ASP A 702 17.41 4.16 9.82
N GLU A 703 18.20 3.88 8.78
CA GLU A 703 19.64 4.22 8.70
C GLU A 703 19.87 5.71 8.37
N THR A 704 19.16 6.60 9.07
CA THR A 704 19.40 8.04 9.05
C THR A 704 20.67 8.40 9.84
N SER A 705 21.13 9.65 9.74
CA SER A 705 22.28 10.16 10.51
C SER A 705 21.84 11.34 11.38
N PRO A 706 21.61 11.15 12.70
CA PRO A 706 21.72 9.91 13.47
C PRO A 706 20.58 8.92 13.15
N ARG A 707 20.74 7.64 13.52
CA ARG A 707 19.70 6.61 13.32
C ARG A 707 18.40 7.01 14.02
N THR A 708 17.28 6.67 13.40
CA THR A 708 15.95 6.87 13.97
C THR A 708 15.38 5.53 14.39
N TYR A 709 15.00 5.39 15.66
CA TYR A 709 14.37 4.19 16.21
C TYR A 709 12.88 4.42 16.38
N TYR A 710 12.10 3.42 15.98
CA TYR A 710 10.65 3.38 16.17
C TYR A 710 10.29 2.16 16.99
N HIS A 711 9.22 2.27 17.75
CA HIS A 711 8.72 1.24 18.64
C HIS A 711 7.29 0.85 18.27
N MET A 712 6.93 -0.39 18.59
CA MET A 712 5.58 -0.91 18.38
C MET A 712 5.21 -1.82 19.54
N LEU A 713 3.92 -1.84 19.90
CA LEU A 713 3.37 -2.88 20.74
C LEU A 713 2.96 -4.08 19.88
N VAL A 714 3.30 -5.27 20.34
CA VAL A 714 2.91 -6.54 19.71
C VAL A 714 2.22 -7.40 20.75
N ILE A 715 1.08 -7.98 20.40
CA ILE A 715 0.33 -8.91 21.25
C ILE A 715 0.34 -10.28 20.59
N LEU A 716 0.89 -11.27 21.29
CA LEU A 716 0.88 -12.68 20.89
C LEU A 716 -0.04 -13.50 21.80
N GLU A 717 -0.74 -14.46 21.21
CA GLU A 717 -1.53 -15.44 21.96
C GLU A 717 -0.62 -16.28 22.84
N ARG A 718 -0.91 -16.36 24.14
CA ARG A 718 0.00 -16.97 25.12
C ARG A 718 0.24 -18.48 24.88
N SER A 719 -0.76 -19.19 24.38
CA SER A 719 -0.69 -20.65 24.18
C SER A 719 0.01 -21.08 22.90
N SER A 720 -0.05 -20.26 21.84
CA SER A 720 0.39 -20.64 20.49
C SER A 720 1.46 -19.71 19.90
N TYR A 721 1.70 -18.57 20.55
CA TYR A 721 2.52 -17.47 20.05
C TYR A 721 2.02 -16.86 18.72
N ARG A 722 0.76 -17.15 18.34
CA ARG A 722 0.11 -16.54 17.18
C ARG A 722 -0.01 -15.03 17.36
N LEU A 723 0.36 -14.27 16.33
CA LEU A 723 0.19 -12.82 16.30
C LEU A 723 -1.30 -12.45 16.36
N LEU A 724 -1.69 -11.65 17.36
CA LEU A 724 -3.06 -11.20 17.54
C LEU A 724 -3.25 -9.75 17.09
N LYS A 725 -2.38 -8.85 17.57
CA LYS A 725 -2.50 -7.41 17.32
C LYS A 725 -1.14 -6.74 17.27
N THR A 726 -1.08 -5.63 16.54
CA THR A 726 0.05 -4.69 16.57
C THR A 726 -0.47 -3.26 16.73
N SER A 727 0.26 -2.41 17.44
CA SER A 727 0.01 -0.97 17.40
C SER A 727 0.59 -0.35 16.12
N ASN A 728 0.17 0.86 15.79
CA ASN A 728 0.94 1.72 14.89
C ASN A 728 2.33 2.03 15.50
N PRO A 729 3.36 2.29 14.66
CA PRO A 729 4.69 2.72 15.15
C PRO A 729 4.64 4.06 15.89
N PHE A 730 5.49 4.20 16.90
CA PHE A 730 5.63 5.42 17.68
C PHE A 730 7.10 5.67 18.05
N VAL A 731 7.39 6.91 18.44
CA VAL A 731 8.55 7.33 19.23
C VAL A 731 8.06 7.83 20.58
N PHE A 732 8.95 7.98 21.54
CA PHE A 732 8.59 8.47 22.86
C PHE A 732 8.53 10.00 22.89
N GLY A 733 9.70 10.66 22.90
CA GLY A 733 9.79 12.12 23.06
C GLY A 733 10.28 12.83 21.81
N ARG A 734 11.10 12.17 20.99
CA ARG A 734 11.75 12.81 19.83
C ARG A 734 12.08 11.81 18.71
N ILE A 735 12.31 12.33 17.51
CA ILE A 735 12.88 11.56 16.41
C ILE A 735 14.39 11.44 16.63
N GLY A 736 14.91 10.22 16.51
CA GLY A 736 16.34 9.93 16.62
C GLY A 736 16.59 8.64 17.38
N ILE A 737 17.72 8.57 18.08
CA ILE A 737 18.08 7.40 18.89
C ILE A 737 17.24 7.42 20.16
N GLU A 738 16.25 6.53 20.23
CA GLU A 738 15.49 6.21 21.43
C GLU A 738 15.45 4.69 21.62
N PHE A 739 15.75 4.20 22.83
CA PHE A 739 15.82 2.76 23.07
C PHE A 739 15.05 2.37 24.34
N CYS A 740 14.06 1.49 24.18
CA CYS A 740 13.18 1.02 25.24
C CYS A 740 13.43 -0.46 25.51
N ILE A 741 13.81 -0.79 26.74
CA ILE A 741 14.13 -2.17 27.14
C ILE A 741 13.37 -2.61 28.41
N GLY A 742 12.59 -1.71 29.02
CA GLY A 742 11.67 -2.00 30.11
C GLY A 742 10.29 -1.42 29.85
N PHE A 743 9.25 -2.19 30.17
CA PHE A 743 7.87 -1.69 30.26
C PHE A 743 7.05 -2.53 31.24
N CYS A 744 5.96 -1.96 31.75
CA CYS A 744 4.97 -2.68 32.55
C CYS A 744 3.56 -2.17 32.27
N LEU A 745 2.57 -3.00 32.63
CA LEU A 745 1.17 -2.61 32.66
C LEU A 745 0.84 -2.10 34.06
N GLU A 746 0.25 -0.92 34.15
CA GLU A 746 -0.20 -0.32 35.40
C GLU A 746 -1.69 -0.59 35.62
N SER A 747 -2.19 -0.27 36.82
CA SER A 747 -3.63 -0.20 37.07
C SER A 747 -4.31 0.81 36.14
N GLU A 748 -5.62 0.66 35.95
CA GLU A 748 -6.46 1.60 35.16
C GLU A 748 -6.15 1.62 33.65
N GLY A 749 -5.53 0.56 33.13
CA GLY A 749 -5.31 0.43 31.68
C GLY A 749 -4.27 1.40 31.14
N ARG A 750 -3.17 1.59 31.87
CA ARG A 750 -2.01 2.38 31.46
C ARG A 750 -0.79 1.49 31.25
N ILE A 751 0.14 1.97 30.43
CA ILE A 751 1.40 1.30 30.14
C ILE A 751 2.54 2.25 30.48
N ARG A 752 3.47 1.79 31.32
CA ARG A 752 4.71 2.51 31.63
C ARG A 752 5.86 1.94 30.83
N PHE A 753 6.63 2.83 30.21
CA PHE A 753 7.82 2.52 29.44
C PHE A 753 9.04 3.18 30.08
N TRP A 754 10.17 2.47 30.11
CA TRP A 754 11.49 3.01 30.44
C TRP A 754 12.37 2.97 29.20
N TYR A 755 12.91 4.13 28.85
CA TYR A 755 13.68 4.30 27.63
C TYR A 755 14.76 5.37 27.82
N SER A 756 15.72 5.42 26.89
CA SER A 756 16.76 6.45 26.85
C SER A 756 16.69 7.24 25.56
N GLN A 757 17.25 8.45 25.57
CA GLN A 757 17.39 9.31 24.41
C GLN A 757 18.87 9.52 24.09
N HIS A 758 19.32 9.23 22.88
CA HIS A 758 20.74 9.34 22.46
C HIS A 758 21.73 8.43 23.20
N ASP A 759 21.30 7.24 23.62
CA ASP A 759 22.08 6.38 24.54
C ASP A 759 22.50 7.13 25.81
N ARG A 760 21.63 8.04 26.28
CA ARG A 760 21.77 8.82 27.51
C ARG A 760 20.38 9.26 27.98
N ASP A 761 20.33 10.15 28.95
CA ASP A 761 19.10 10.82 29.40
C ASP A 761 17.92 9.85 29.58
N PRO A 762 18.03 8.90 30.51
CA PRO A 762 16.96 7.94 30.78
C PRO A 762 15.70 8.62 31.28
N MET A 763 14.58 8.18 30.70
CA MET A 763 13.25 8.68 30.97
C MET A 763 12.27 7.53 31.18
N TRP A 764 11.15 7.85 31.81
CA TRP A 764 9.98 7.01 31.80
C TRP A 764 8.76 7.79 31.28
N THR A 765 7.84 7.07 30.65
CA THR A 765 6.54 7.60 30.21
C THR A 765 5.45 6.58 30.51
N SER A 766 4.40 7.01 31.20
CA SER A 766 3.15 6.28 31.40
C SER A 766 2.07 6.88 30.51
N VAL A 767 1.36 6.05 29.75
CA VAL A 767 0.32 6.48 28.80
C VAL A 767 -0.86 5.50 28.82
N GLY A 768 -2.07 5.98 28.59
CA GLY A 768 -3.26 5.13 28.52
C GLY A 768 -3.21 4.14 27.33
N THR A 769 -3.73 2.92 27.52
CA THR A 769 -3.84 1.92 26.44
C THR A 769 -4.73 2.35 25.29
N ASP A 770 -5.66 3.27 25.56
CA ASP A 770 -6.55 3.93 24.62
C ASP A 770 -5.83 4.90 23.69
N ALA A 771 -4.60 5.31 24.04
CA ALA A 771 -3.75 6.01 23.12
C ALA A 771 -3.56 5.13 21.88
N PHE A 772 -3.15 3.88 22.02
CA PHE A 772 -2.71 3.06 20.88
C PHE A 772 -3.84 2.67 19.92
N GLU A 773 -3.61 2.88 18.63
CA GLU A 773 -4.44 2.32 17.56
C GLU A 773 -3.96 0.91 17.23
N TRP A 774 -4.89 -0.05 17.21
CA TRP A 774 -4.59 -1.46 17.08
C TRP A 774 -5.03 -2.01 15.72
N SER A 775 -4.12 -2.70 15.04
CA SER A 775 -4.43 -3.53 13.87
C SER A 775 -4.64 -4.97 14.32
N VAL A 776 -5.78 -5.57 13.98
CA VAL A 776 -6.06 -6.98 14.25
C VAL A 776 -5.47 -7.84 13.14
N CYS A 777 -4.61 -8.78 13.49
CA CYS A 777 -4.01 -9.72 12.56
C CYS A 777 -4.89 -10.97 12.50
N CYS A 778 -5.75 -11.06 11.47
CA CYS A 778 -6.60 -12.23 11.20
C CYS A 778 -6.01 -13.05 10.07
#